data_AF-A0AA41R3F2-F1
#
_entry.id   AF-A0AA41R3F2-F1
#
_cell.length_a   1.000
_cell.length_b   1.000
_cell.length_c   1.000
_cell.angle_alpha   90.00
_cell.angle_beta   90.00
_cell.angle_gamma   90.00
#
_symmetry.space_group_name_H-M   'P 1'
#
loop_
_entity.id
_entity.type
_entity.pdbx_description
1 polymer ?
#
loop_
_entity_poly.entity_id
_entity_poly.type
_entity_poly.pdbx_seq_one_letter_code
_entity_poly.pdbx_strand_id
1 'polypeptide(L)'
;MRHRPPSHFALLAVFPTTESYRRFTTRVENKAILDDLAAFAAKTGLIELPDPHRLAQWVARHAVSDEALDPPDDMDFAQWLDRRATVLEFRWSARALADRVNALLETHRIGLPKIANAMLSRLKKEPADTLHKCNVLRSMAFWLGHERPHLAARWHFEHLLRLCRGDHPPVQPKDGVRVAFGLYSRGEVIDQEIVAWLKRALKQQRHRSQAGFPRDLRAKVRYHDTTTLYVDIPKESLLDYPSAYRRCLREALFMAHQTAIRWSLSGHCTGHRFLAIAMAAGDFDKVDNQLYPALAAKLPGDPVIRMTDDTRQYLLINEMRALLNRRPVEITLLNGETLPIWWVVGFWSALYFDFVPDLLEDAMLQNHPASARQLAQKLWASIYHETAAQQPEADAVTALFRFPGNSLLGVEIAKTLYYRRRFWDAIDILKVVLHLDPMQLNARTLRMTLLRNLAIDAPGFAVSADMFSQAYMEADFIMENCDYQAEDFFCEYAVVFLAEAMTTLRRLRRGEVDDHHRIQTLKSRVFECLQQADTLLTRGMMLSPTGIRSNYLLYTVKILRNTLLQDDTLFEDRRTIDVRPCDIRQTVTDFQWQMGYFRGGATEEDHRRSIETNFRLRDISHGEAISLQAYRPTTFFCAAVAWWDLFPVRTPETAKRVISFLRSAAAMAREMEAMDLCIYSFTRTYGEMITAREFVRHMHKGIAMISAQDANHSARGSDQTAPPLPEGGRIPLLMTLNF
;
A
#
# COMPACT_ATOMS: atom_id res chain seq x y z
N MET A 1 -8.49 38.37 -6.95
CA MET A 1 -8.93 37.97 -5.59
C MET A 1 -9.20 39.24 -4.79
N ARG A 2 -10.45 39.48 -4.33
CA ARG A 2 -10.77 40.64 -3.47
C ARG A 2 -10.11 40.43 -2.10
N HIS A 3 -9.35 41.42 -1.59
CA HIS A 3 -8.79 41.38 -0.23
C HIS A 3 -9.94 41.25 0.78
N ARG A 4 -10.05 40.10 1.44
CA ARG A 4 -11.02 39.88 2.53
C ARG A 4 -10.49 40.59 3.80
N PRO A 5 -11.36 41.21 4.62
CA PRO A 5 -10.94 41.92 5.82
C PRO A 5 -10.44 40.94 6.91
N PRO A 6 -9.55 41.37 7.82
CA PRO A 6 -9.07 40.54 8.94
C PRO A 6 -10.18 39.91 9.80
N SER A 7 -11.31 40.61 9.93
CA SER A 7 -12.51 40.10 10.64
C SER A 7 -13.07 38.82 10.02
N HIS A 8 -13.00 38.68 8.69
CA HIS A 8 -13.45 37.48 7.97
C HIS A 8 -12.60 36.26 8.35
N PHE A 9 -11.29 36.43 8.46
CA PHE A 9 -10.37 35.36 8.83
C PHE A 9 -10.42 35.04 10.31
N ALA A 10 -10.66 36.04 11.18
CA ALA A 10 -10.87 35.84 12.61
C ALA A 10 -12.05 34.91 12.91
N LEU A 11 -13.20 35.14 12.27
CA LEU A 11 -14.39 34.29 12.49
C LEU A 11 -14.25 32.90 11.88
N LEU A 12 -13.63 32.76 10.71
CA LEU A 12 -13.36 31.43 10.14
C LEU A 12 -12.26 30.66 10.88
N ALA A 13 -11.32 31.34 11.54
CA ALA A 13 -10.36 30.66 12.40
C ALA A 13 -11.04 30.10 13.67
N VAL A 14 -12.05 30.81 14.21
CA VAL A 14 -12.86 30.32 15.34
C VAL A 14 -13.83 29.22 14.91
N PHE A 15 -14.47 29.38 13.75
CA PHE A 15 -15.47 28.47 13.18
C PHE A 15 -15.09 28.05 11.75
N PRO A 16 -14.08 27.17 11.59
CA PRO A 16 -13.61 26.77 10.27
C PRO A 16 -14.64 25.94 9.50
N THR A 17 -15.49 25.20 10.24
CA THR A 17 -16.55 24.36 9.68
C THR A 17 -17.90 24.64 10.33
N THR A 18 -18.99 24.37 9.59
CA THR A 18 -20.36 24.49 10.10
C THR A 18 -20.58 23.61 11.34
N GLU A 19 -19.90 22.47 11.42
CA GLU A 19 -19.98 21.57 12.57
C GLU A 19 -19.27 22.14 13.81
N SER A 20 -18.15 22.85 13.62
CA SER A 20 -17.47 23.57 14.70
C SER A 20 -18.36 24.64 15.33
N TYR A 21 -19.12 25.35 14.49
CA TYR A 21 -20.11 26.34 14.93
C TYR A 21 -21.25 25.68 15.70
N ARG A 22 -21.85 24.61 15.16
CA ARG A 22 -22.95 23.88 15.84
C ARG A 22 -22.54 23.38 17.22
N ARG A 23 -21.36 22.75 17.34
CA ARG A 23 -20.80 22.28 18.62
C ARG A 23 -20.58 23.41 19.63
N PHE A 24 -20.32 24.63 19.17
CA PHE A 24 -20.18 25.79 20.03
C PHE A 24 -21.55 26.31 20.51
N THR A 25 -22.54 26.37 19.63
CA THR A 25 -23.87 26.93 19.92
C THR A 25 -24.77 26.01 20.77
N THR A 26 -24.49 24.71 20.81
CA THR A 26 -25.26 23.76 21.65
C THR A 26 -25.02 23.91 23.15
N ARG A 27 -24.00 24.68 23.55
CA ARG A 27 -23.66 24.93 24.96
C ARG A 27 -24.21 26.27 25.44
N VAL A 28 -25.07 26.24 26.44
CA VAL A 28 -25.77 27.43 26.98
C VAL A 28 -24.77 28.46 27.51
N GLU A 29 -23.64 28.00 28.06
CA GLU A 29 -22.58 28.82 28.63
C GLU A 29 -21.83 29.66 27.57
N ASN A 30 -21.96 29.33 26.28
CA ASN A 30 -21.35 30.09 25.18
C ASN A 30 -22.27 31.18 24.63
N LYS A 31 -23.52 31.29 25.10
CA LYS A 31 -24.51 32.20 24.51
C LYS A 31 -24.06 33.66 24.50
N ALA A 32 -23.54 34.17 25.62
CA ALA A 32 -23.02 35.53 25.70
C ALA A 32 -21.83 35.77 24.74
N ILE A 33 -20.95 34.77 24.60
CA ILE A 33 -19.80 34.83 23.67
C ILE A 33 -20.28 34.86 22.22
N LEU A 34 -21.34 34.11 21.90
CA LEU A 34 -21.94 34.08 20.57
C LEU A 34 -22.56 35.44 20.21
N ASP A 35 -23.24 36.08 21.16
CA ASP A 35 -23.81 37.41 20.98
C ASP A 35 -22.70 38.44 20.71
N ASP A 36 -21.58 38.36 21.42
CA ASP A 36 -20.40 39.22 21.18
C ASP A 36 -19.78 38.98 19.80
N LEU A 37 -19.66 37.73 19.35
CA LEU A 37 -19.13 37.38 18.03
C LEU A 37 -20.07 37.84 16.90
N ALA A 38 -21.39 37.78 17.10
CA ALA A 38 -22.37 38.33 16.18
C ALA A 38 -22.30 39.87 16.15
N ALA A 39 -22.13 40.52 17.29
CA ALA A 39 -21.90 41.96 17.39
C ALA A 39 -20.61 42.39 16.68
N PHE A 40 -19.52 41.61 16.83
CA PHE A 40 -18.28 41.82 16.10
C PHE A 40 -18.48 41.66 14.58
N ALA A 41 -19.19 40.62 14.14
CA ALA A 41 -19.48 40.40 12.72
C ALA A 41 -20.31 41.56 12.12
N ALA A 42 -21.28 42.09 12.86
CA ALA A 42 -22.09 43.22 12.43
C ALA A 42 -21.28 44.52 12.38
N LYS A 43 -20.50 44.80 13.44
CA LYS A 43 -19.62 45.99 13.52
C LYS A 43 -18.58 46.03 12.40
N THR A 44 -18.13 44.87 11.92
CA THR A 44 -17.13 44.74 10.86
C THR A 44 -17.74 44.56 9.47
N GLY A 45 -19.07 44.66 9.34
CA GLY A 45 -19.78 44.60 8.06
C GLY A 45 -19.84 43.21 7.42
N LEU A 46 -19.60 42.13 8.18
CA LEU A 46 -19.72 40.75 7.69
C LEU A 46 -21.18 40.27 7.66
N ILE A 47 -21.99 40.80 8.56
CA ILE A 47 -23.46 40.65 8.61
C ILE A 47 -24.09 42.03 8.84
N GLU A 48 -25.36 42.19 8.47
CA GLU A 48 -26.05 43.49 8.55
C GLU A 48 -26.48 43.87 9.98
N LEU A 49 -26.82 42.88 10.81
CA LEU A 49 -27.33 43.07 12.16
C LEU A 49 -26.66 42.06 13.11
N PRO A 50 -26.48 42.42 14.40
CA PRO A 50 -25.84 41.56 15.40
C PRO A 50 -26.76 40.40 15.81
N ASP A 51 -26.97 39.46 14.90
CA ASP A 51 -27.89 38.33 15.03
C ASP A 51 -27.13 36.99 14.88
N PRO A 52 -27.09 36.14 15.92
CA PRO A 52 -26.50 34.80 15.87
C PRO A 52 -27.03 33.91 14.74
N HIS A 53 -28.28 34.07 14.31
CA HIS A 53 -28.82 33.31 13.19
C HIS A 53 -28.22 33.75 11.85
N ARG A 54 -28.01 35.06 11.68
CA ARG A 54 -27.29 35.60 10.51
C ARG A 54 -25.83 35.21 10.51
N LEU A 55 -25.18 35.16 11.68
CA LEU A 55 -23.83 34.62 11.81
C LEU A 55 -23.77 33.14 11.39
N ALA A 56 -24.76 32.32 11.78
CA ALA A 56 -24.85 30.92 11.37
C ALA A 56 -24.95 30.76 9.84
N GLN A 57 -25.79 31.57 9.19
CA GLN A 57 -25.91 31.59 7.73
C GLN A 57 -24.61 32.05 7.06
N TRP A 58 -23.93 33.03 7.65
CA TRP A 58 -22.65 33.51 7.14
C TRP A 58 -21.58 32.41 7.23
N VAL A 59 -21.46 31.72 8.36
CA VAL A 59 -20.53 30.58 8.53
C VAL A 59 -20.85 29.48 7.51
N ALA A 60 -22.12 29.09 7.37
CA ALA A 60 -22.51 28.03 6.43
C ALA A 60 -22.13 28.34 4.96
N ARG A 61 -22.06 29.62 4.57
CA ARG A 61 -21.68 30.05 3.21
C ARG A 61 -20.17 30.13 2.98
N HIS A 62 -19.37 30.27 4.04
CA HIS A 62 -17.94 30.58 3.95
C HIS A 62 -17.02 29.54 4.60
N ALA A 63 -17.57 28.64 5.41
CA ALA A 63 -16.89 27.51 6.00
C ALA A 63 -16.50 26.49 4.92
N VAL A 64 -15.39 25.80 5.16
CA VAL A 64 -14.91 24.70 4.31
C VAL A 64 -15.48 23.36 4.81
N SER A 65 -15.53 22.35 3.95
CA SER A 65 -15.88 20.98 4.36
C SER A 65 -14.80 20.42 5.28
N ASP A 66 -15.18 19.54 6.23
CA ASP A 66 -14.22 18.87 7.12
C ASP A 66 -13.14 18.09 6.33
N GLU A 67 -13.46 17.65 5.11
CA GLU A 67 -12.57 16.94 4.17
C GLU A 67 -11.50 17.84 3.51
N ALA A 68 -11.71 19.16 3.47
CA ALA A 68 -10.78 20.12 2.86
C ALA A 68 -9.76 20.70 3.87
N LEU A 69 -9.82 20.27 5.12
CA LEU A 69 -8.90 20.68 6.19
C LEU A 69 -7.75 19.68 6.30
N ASP A 70 -6.77 19.81 5.40
CA ASP A 70 -5.53 19.04 5.49
C ASP A 70 -4.74 19.44 6.77
N PRO A 71 -4.40 18.49 7.65
CA PRO A 71 -3.66 18.80 8.86
C PRO A 71 -2.18 19.14 8.52
N PRO A 72 -1.63 20.25 9.04
CA PRO A 72 -0.23 20.57 8.87
C PRO A 72 0.66 19.79 9.84
N ASP A 73 1.62 19.04 9.30
CA ASP A 73 2.85 18.43 9.88
C ASP A 73 2.79 17.76 11.27
N ASP A 74 3.79 16.92 11.56
CA ASP A 74 3.98 16.09 12.75
C ASP A 74 4.36 16.90 14.02
N MET A 75 3.50 17.82 14.47
CA MET A 75 3.77 18.75 15.57
C MET A 75 2.75 18.66 16.71
N ASP A 76 3.19 18.68 17.98
CA ASP A 76 2.30 18.81 19.16
C ASP A 76 2.18 20.25 19.68
N PHE A 77 1.25 20.53 20.61
CA PHE A 77 1.03 21.90 21.11
C PHE A 77 2.28 22.52 21.77
N ALA A 78 3.12 21.70 22.41
CA ALA A 78 4.36 22.17 23.02
C ALA A 78 5.37 22.59 21.95
N GLN A 79 5.59 21.75 20.94
CA GLN A 79 6.45 22.03 19.79
C GLN A 79 5.94 23.22 18.98
N TRP A 80 4.62 23.34 18.80
CA TRP A 80 3.99 24.47 18.11
C TRP A 80 4.27 25.79 18.83
N LEU A 81 4.12 25.82 20.16
CA LEU A 81 4.43 27.02 20.95
C LEU A 81 5.93 27.28 21.03
N ASP A 82 6.78 26.25 21.07
CA ASP A 82 8.23 26.41 21.18
C ASP A 82 8.88 26.79 19.84
N ARG A 83 8.29 26.37 18.71
CA ARG A 83 8.67 26.75 17.33
C ARG A 83 7.89 27.95 16.78
N ARG A 84 7.21 28.73 17.62
CA ARG A 84 6.40 29.90 17.22
C ARG A 84 7.15 30.92 16.33
N ALA A 85 8.47 31.03 16.43
CA ALA A 85 9.26 31.91 15.56
C ALA A 85 9.25 31.48 14.09
N THR A 86 9.22 30.17 13.83
CA THR A 86 9.17 29.61 12.47
C THR A 86 7.75 29.30 12.03
N VAL A 87 6.87 28.95 12.96
CA VAL A 87 5.50 28.49 12.67
C VAL A 87 4.47 29.62 12.61
N LEU A 88 4.66 30.65 13.44
CA LEU A 88 3.73 31.77 13.61
C LEU A 88 4.39 33.13 13.28
N GLU A 89 5.64 33.10 12.82
CA GLU A 89 6.41 34.26 12.37
C GLU A 89 6.59 35.35 13.44
N PHE A 90 6.73 34.96 14.73
CA PHE A 90 7.02 35.91 15.81
C PHE A 90 7.94 35.36 16.91
N ARG A 91 8.74 36.25 17.52
CA ARG A 91 9.77 35.89 18.54
C ARG A 91 9.39 36.19 20.00
N TRP A 92 8.17 36.61 20.27
CA TRP A 92 7.69 36.97 21.62
C TRP A 92 7.71 35.81 22.62
N SER A 93 7.67 36.11 23.91
CA SER A 93 7.45 35.10 24.95
C SER A 93 5.98 34.63 24.98
N ALA A 94 5.71 33.47 25.59
CA ALA A 94 4.34 32.98 25.77
C ALA A 94 3.46 33.95 26.59
N ARG A 95 4.08 34.68 27.53
CA ARG A 95 3.42 35.74 28.31
C ARG A 95 3.00 36.91 27.41
N ALA A 96 3.92 37.42 26.59
CA ALA A 96 3.62 38.52 25.66
C ALA A 96 2.58 38.13 24.58
N LEU A 97 2.54 36.85 24.18
CA LEU A 97 1.47 36.33 23.33
C LEU A 97 0.12 36.39 24.04
N ALA A 98 0.04 35.89 25.28
CA ALA A 98 -1.19 35.91 26.06
C ALA A 98 -1.73 37.34 26.27
N ASP A 99 -0.85 38.28 26.60
CA ASP A 99 -1.22 39.70 26.79
C ASP A 99 -1.79 40.32 25.51
N ARG A 100 -1.23 40.00 24.33
CA ARG A 100 -1.72 40.48 23.03
C ARG A 100 -3.06 39.87 22.63
N VAL A 101 -3.25 38.58 22.86
CA VAL A 101 -4.56 37.94 22.62
C VAL A 101 -5.61 38.59 23.50
N ASN A 102 -5.33 38.79 24.79
CA ASN A 102 -6.25 39.41 25.73
C ASN A 102 -6.58 40.86 25.35
N ALA A 103 -5.58 41.67 24.96
CA ALA A 103 -5.79 43.04 24.52
C ALA A 103 -6.69 43.13 23.28
N LEU A 104 -6.54 42.19 22.33
CA LEU A 104 -7.39 42.15 21.14
C LEU A 104 -8.85 41.80 21.50
N LEU A 105 -9.05 40.79 22.34
CA LEU A 105 -10.39 40.41 22.81
C LEU A 105 -11.08 41.57 23.56
N GLU A 106 -10.35 42.30 24.40
CA GLU A 106 -10.86 43.48 25.10
C GLU A 106 -11.23 44.62 24.13
N THR A 107 -10.36 44.90 23.15
CA THR A 107 -10.57 45.94 22.14
C THR A 107 -11.85 45.70 21.34
N HIS A 108 -12.13 44.44 21.01
CA HIS A 108 -13.32 44.06 20.26
C HIS A 108 -14.51 43.64 21.12
N ARG A 109 -14.37 43.71 22.46
CA ARG A 109 -15.40 43.30 23.44
C ARG A 109 -15.92 41.88 23.21
N ILE A 110 -15.02 40.93 23.02
CA ILE A 110 -15.36 39.52 22.79
C ILE A 110 -15.20 38.75 24.11
N GLY A 111 -16.29 38.17 24.61
CA GLY A 111 -16.35 37.40 25.86
C GLY A 111 -15.61 36.06 25.88
N LEU A 112 -14.67 35.82 24.96
CA LEU A 112 -13.79 34.65 25.00
C LEU A 112 -12.85 34.73 26.23
N PRO A 113 -12.47 33.60 26.84
CA PRO A 113 -11.70 33.60 28.08
C PRO A 113 -10.31 34.21 27.88
N LYS A 114 -9.88 35.00 28.87
CA LYS A 114 -8.52 35.53 28.92
C LYS A 114 -7.51 34.39 29.05
N ILE A 115 -6.42 34.49 28.31
CA ILE A 115 -5.32 33.54 28.34
C ILE A 115 -4.34 33.95 29.43
N ALA A 116 -4.02 33.01 30.33
CA ALA A 116 -2.93 33.15 31.27
C ALA A 116 -1.75 32.26 30.86
N ASN A 117 -0.52 32.64 31.21
CA ASN A 117 0.67 31.82 30.92
C ASN A 117 0.59 30.41 31.55
N ALA A 118 -0.06 30.29 32.72
CA ALA A 118 -0.36 29.00 33.34
C ALA A 118 -1.28 28.11 32.48
N MET A 119 -2.23 28.70 31.75
CA MET A 119 -3.13 27.97 30.85
C MET A 119 -2.39 27.46 29.61
N LEU A 120 -1.50 28.28 29.03
CA LEU A 120 -0.62 27.82 27.94
C LEU A 120 0.29 26.68 28.42
N SER A 121 0.82 26.79 29.64
CA SER A 121 1.65 25.73 30.24
C SER A 121 0.87 24.44 30.51
N ARG A 122 -0.43 24.53 30.85
CA ARG A 122 -1.33 23.37 30.99
C ARG A 122 -1.66 22.74 29.65
N LEU A 123 -1.98 23.54 28.62
CA LEU A 123 -2.27 23.04 27.26
C LEU A 123 -1.07 22.35 26.60
N LYS A 124 0.17 22.60 27.08
CA LYS A 124 1.35 21.82 26.69
C LYS A 124 1.35 20.38 27.21
N LYS A 125 0.62 20.10 28.30
CA LYS A 125 0.71 18.85 29.06
C LYS A 125 -0.61 18.07 29.13
N GLU A 126 -1.74 18.76 29.01
CA GLU A 126 -3.08 18.20 29.23
C GLU A 126 -3.95 18.34 27.98
N PRO A 127 -4.93 17.43 27.79
CA PRO A 127 -5.87 17.57 26.70
C PRO A 127 -6.78 18.81 26.86
N ALA A 128 -7.25 19.35 25.73
CA ALA A 128 -8.25 20.43 25.69
C ALA A 128 -9.69 19.87 25.71
N ASP A 129 -10.03 19.19 26.79
CA ASP A 129 -11.29 18.45 26.99
C ASP A 129 -12.39 19.25 27.70
N THR A 130 -12.01 20.30 28.44
CA THR A 130 -12.98 21.18 29.11
C THR A 130 -13.45 22.32 28.20
N LEU A 131 -14.67 22.82 28.47
CA LEU A 131 -15.23 23.98 27.77
C LEU A 131 -14.28 25.19 27.82
N HIS A 132 -13.71 25.45 28.99
CA HIS A 132 -12.78 26.55 29.20
C HIS A 132 -11.50 26.40 28.36
N LYS A 133 -10.89 25.20 28.32
CA LYS A 133 -9.70 24.93 27.49
C LYS A 133 -10.02 25.07 25.99
N CYS A 134 -11.16 24.56 25.54
CA CYS A 134 -11.62 24.73 24.16
C CYS A 134 -11.77 26.22 23.80
N ASN A 135 -12.36 27.02 24.68
CA ASN A 135 -12.56 28.44 24.43
C ASN A 135 -11.25 29.26 24.52
N VAL A 136 -10.26 28.82 25.30
CA VAL A 136 -8.89 29.38 25.26
C VAL A 136 -8.25 29.14 23.89
N LEU A 137 -8.42 27.96 23.30
CA LEU A 137 -7.95 27.70 21.93
C LEU A 137 -8.69 28.56 20.89
N ARG A 138 -9.98 28.85 21.11
CA ARG A 138 -10.75 29.80 20.28
C ARG A 138 -10.24 31.24 20.43
N SER A 139 -9.84 31.67 21.63
CA SER A 139 -9.17 32.97 21.84
C SER A 139 -7.90 33.08 21.00
N MET A 140 -7.11 32.01 20.93
CA MET A 140 -5.89 31.95 20.12
C MET A 140 -6.20 31.94 18.62
N ALA A 141 -7.18 31.15 18.19
CA ALA A 141 -7.61 31.08 16.80
C ALA A 141 -8.16 32.42 16.31
N PHE A 142 -8.96 33.10 17.13
CA PHE A 142 -9.49 34.43 16.83
C PHE A 142 -8.36 35.44 16.57
N TRP A 143 -7.37 35.47 17.47
CA TRP A 143 -6.20 36.34 17.33
C TRP A 143 -5.37 36.01 16.08
N LEU A 144 -5.12 34.72 15.81
CA LEU A 144 -4.40 34.28 14.62
C LEU A 144 -5.13 34.72 13.34
N GLY A 145 -6.44 34.53 13.28
CA GLY A 145 -7.24 34.95 12.13
C GLY A 145 -7.24 36.46 11.92
N HIS A 146 -7.22 37.26 13.00
CA HIS A 146 -7.22 38.71 12.93
C HIS A 146 -5.84 39.31 12.59
N GLU A 147 -4.80 38.95 13.35
CA GLU A 147 -3.47 39.56 13.24
C GLU A 147 -2.56 38.86 12.22
N ARG A 148 -2.92 37.64 11.81
CA ARG A 148 -2.19 36.83 10.82
C ARG A 148 -3.15 36.15 9.82
N PRO A 149 -3.91 36.92 9.02
CA PRO A 149 -4.91 36.37 8.10
C PRO A 149 -4.39 35.28 7.14
N HIS A 150 -3.12 35.37 6.72
CA HIS A 150 -2.48 34.38 5.85
C HIS A 150 -2.28 33.03 6.54
N LEU A 151 -2.19 33.00 7.87
CA LEU A 151 -2.05 31.79 8.67
C LEU A 151 -3.39 31.18 9.09
N ALA A 152 -4.50 31.92 8.96
CA ALA A 152 -5.83 31.51 9.45
C ALA A 152 -6.34 30.20 8.82
N ALA A 153 -6.00 29.94 7.55
CA ALA A 153 -6.35 28.71 6.87
C ALA A 153 -5.58 27.49 7.42
N ARG A 154 -4.38 27.71 7.96
CA ARG A 154 -3.51 26.65 8.51
C ARG A 154 -3.70 26.46 10.01
N TRP A 155 -3.89 27.56 10.75
CA TRP A 155 -3.95 27.57 12.22
C TRP A 155 -5.31 28.11 12.71
N HIS A 156 -6.32 27.25 12.69
CA HIS A 156 -7.67 27.50 13.19
C HIS A 156 -8.02 26.58 14.38
N PHE A 157 -9.19 26.80 14.99
CA PHE A 157 -9.62 26.11 16.21
C PHE A 157 -9.52 24.58 16.12
N GLU A 158 -10.05 23.93 15.07
CA GLU A 158 -9.99 22.47 14.96
C GLU A 158 -8.55 21.92 14.89
N HIS A 159 -7.61 22.65 14.29
CA HIS A 159 -6.20 22.26 14.28
C HIS A 159 -5.56 22.45 15.66
N LEU A 160 -5.77 23.60 16.30
CA LEU A 160 -5.28 23.84 17.65
C LEU A 160 -5.83 22.82 18.65
N LEU A 161 -7.09 22.41 18.48
CA LEU A 161 -7.73 21.37 19.30
C LEU A 161 -7.06 20.00 19.08
N ARG A 162 -6.70 19.66 17.84
CA ARG A 162 -5.96 18.42 17.52
C ARG A 162 -4.54 18.43 18.10
N LEU A 163 -3.85 19.57 18.15
CA LEU A 163 -2.55 19.71 18.82
C LEU A 163 -2.61 19.42 20.32
N CYS A 164 -3.76 19.74 20.94
CA CYS A 164 -4.06 19.49 22.35
C CYS A 164 -4.82 18.18 22.57
N ARG A 165 -4.92 17.25 21.62
CA ARG A 165 -5.36 15.89 21.94
C ARG A 165 -4.19 15.21 22.63
N GLY A 166 -4.14 15.37 23.96
CA GLY A 166 -3.42 14.45 24.81
C GLY A 166 -3.98 13.06 24.55
N ASP A 167 -3.12 12.18 24.07
CA ASP A 167 -3.37 10.75 24.01
C ASP A 167 -4.08 10.32 25.32
N HIS A 168 -5.03 9.39 25.24
CA HIS A 168 -5.42 8.60 26.40
C HIS A 168 -4.16 8.23 27.21
N PRO A 169 -4.19 8.15 28.56
CA PRO A 169 -3.01 7.71 29.32
C PRO A 169 -2.45 6.49 28.59
N PRO A 170 -1.16 6.47 28.23
CA PRO A 170 -0.64 5.48 27.28
C PRO A 170 -1.01 4.12 27.83
N VAL A 171 -2.00 3.47 27.22
CA VAL A 171 -2.15 2.04 27.35
C VAL A 171 -0.85 1.59 26.71
N GLN A 172 0.15 1.24 27.51
CA GLN A 172 1.31 0.57 26.95
C GLN A 172 0.72 -0.67 26.31
N PRO A 173 0.75 -0.76 24.96
CA PRO A 173 0.26 -1.95 24.31
C PRO A 173 1.07 -3.08 24.90
N LYS A 174 0.39 -4.05 25.50
CA LYS A 174 1.03 -5.15 26.23
C LYS A 174 1.56 -6.20 25.26
N ASP A 175 1.08 -6.20 24.04
CA ASP A 175 1.37 -7.23 23.06
C ASP A 175 1.45 -6.71 21.62
N GLY A 176 2.07 -7.53 20.78
CA GLY A 176 2.36 -7.22 19.40
C GLY A 176 3.53 -8.04 18.89
N VAL A 177 4.34 -7.46 18.02
CA VAL A 177 5.54 -8.10 17.47
C VAL A 177 6.75 -7.28 17.89
N ARG A 178 7.70 -7.91 18.60
CA ARG A 178 9.01 -7.32 18.87
C ARG A 178 10.00 -7.83 17.84
N VAL A 179 10.69 -6.88 17.20
CA VAL A 179 11.77 -7.17 16.25
C VAL A 179 13.09 -6.76 16.87
N ALA A 180 14.01 -7.70 17.00
CA ALA A 180 15.33 -7.51 17.54
C ALA A 180 16.37 -7.48 16.42
N PHE A 181 17.23 -6.46 16.39
CA PHE A 181 18.30 -6.26 15.42
C PHE A 181 19.64 -6.36 16.15
N GLY A 182 20.34 -7.47 15.97
CA GLY A 182 21.65 -7.74 16.57
C GLY A 182 22.77 -7.56 15.56
N LEU A 183 23.77 -6.72 15.90
CA LEU A 183 25.01 -6.59 15.15
C LEU A 183 26.07 -7.52 15.75
N TYR A 184 26.67 -8.35 14.90
CA TYR A 184 27.67 -9.32 15.29
C TYR A 184 28.97 -9.13 14.50
N SER A 185 30.07 -9.55 15.12
CA SER A 185 31.38 -9.47 14.51
C SER A 185 32.22 -10.73 14.75
N ARG A 186 33.04 -11.07 13.75
CA ARG A 186 34.07 -12.12 13.76
C ARG A 186 35.48 -11.50 13.73
N GLY A 187 35.72 -10.52 14.60
CA GLY A 187 37.05 -9.91 14.80
C GLY A 187 37.18 -8.43 14.43
N GLU A 188 36.18 -7.84 13.77
CA GLU A 188 36.13 -6.39 13.50
C GLU A 188 35.38 -5.62 14.60
N VAL A 189 35.77 -4.38 14.89
CA VAL A 189 35.08 -3.59 15.91
C VAL A 189 33.71 -3.13 15.39
N ILE A 190 32.66 -3.27 16.20
CA ILE A 190 31.38 -2.59 15.97
C ILE A 190 31.45 -1.26 16.74
N ASP A 191 31.69 -0.17 16.01
CA ASP A 191 31.81 1.16 16.60
C ASP A 191 30.44 1.86 16.74
N GLN A 192 30.48 3.06 17.33
CA GLN A 192 29.29 3.88 17.53
C GLN A 192 28.67 4.36 16.21
N GLU A 193 29.44 4.47 15.12
CA GLU A 193 28.95 4.91 13.82
C GLU A 193 28.01 3.87 13.21
N ILE A 194 28.39 2.59 13.27
CA ILE A 194 27.56 1.47 12.77
C ILE A 194 26.24 1.39 13.55
N VAL A 195 26.29 1.50 14.88
CA VAL A 195 25.08 1.50 15.72
C VAL A 195 24.21 2.73 15.42
N ALA A 196 24.83 3.90 15.22
CA ALA A 196 24.12 5.11 14.84
C ALA A 196 23.50 5.04 13.44
N TRP A 197 24.15 4.36 12.49
CA TRP A 197 23.60 4.05 11.16
C TRP A 197 22.35 3.18 11.31
N LEU A 198 22.40 2.08 12.06
CA LEU A 198 21.26 1.18 12.24
C LEU A 198 20.09 1.91 12.89
N LYS A 199 20.35 2.71 13.93
CA LYS A 199 19.33 3.56 14.58
C LYS A 199 18.67 4.53 13.59
N ARG A 200 19.46 5.19 12.73
CA ARG A 200 18.93 6.11 11.70
C ARG A 200 18.09 5.35 10.68
N ALA A 201 18.56 4.20 10.22
CA ALA A 201 17.85 3.35 9.27
C ALA A 201 16.47 2.93 9.80
N LEU A 202 16.41 2.42 11.04
CA LEU A 202 15.16 2.02 11.70
C LEU A 202 14.20 3.19 11.91
N LYS A 203 14.72 4.37 12.32
CA LYS A 203 13.90 5.57 12.48
C LYS A 203 13.27 6.02 11.16
N GLN A 204 14.06 6.07 10.08
CA GLN A 204 13.57 6.46 8.75
C GLN A 204 12.45 5.53 8.27
N GLN A 205 12.64 4.21 8.43
CA GLN A 205 11.64 3.21 8.02
C GLN A 205 10.34 3.36 8.81
N ARG A 206 10.43 3.56 10.13
CA ARG A 206 9.25 3.83 10.98
C ARG A 206 8.44 5.05 10.50
N HIS A 207 9.11 6.14 10.13
CA HIS A 207 8.42 7.34 9.65
C HIS A 207 7.64 7.10 8.36
N ARG A 208 8.17 6.26 7.46
CA ARG A 208 7.52 5.92 6.18
C ARG A 208 6.38 4.91 6.36
N SER A 209 6.60 3.86 7.13
CA SER A 209 5.66 2.74 7.23
C SER A 209 4.48 3.03 8.17
N GLN A 210 4.65 3.96 9.13
CA GLN A 210 3.64 4.26 10.16
C GLN A 210 3.00 5.66 10.10
N ALA A 211 3.08 6.35 8.95
CA ALA A 211 2.54 7.70 8.79
C ALA A 211 1.04 7.82 9.20
N GLY A 212 0.26 6.74 9.07
CA GLY A 212 -1.15 6.68 9.45
C GLY A 212 -1.50 5.95 10.76
N PHE A 213 -0.53 5.57 11.60
CA PHE A 213 -0.83 4.92 12.90
C PHE A 213 -1.11 5.95 14.00
N PRO A 214 -2.07 5.66 14.91
CA PRO A 214 -2.21 6.37 16.18
C PRO A 214 -0.87 6.43 16.94
N ARG A 215 -0.59 7.53 17.62
CA ARG A 215 0.74 7.84 18.18
C ARG A 215 1.20 6.84 19.23
N ASP A 216 0.27 6.34 20.03
CA ASP A 216 0.40 5.30 21.04
C ASP A 216 0.73 3.92 20.46
N LEU A 217 0.32 3.66 19.22
CA LEU A 217 0.57 2.42 18.47
C LEU A 217 1.80 2.49 17.55
N ARG A 218 2.56 3.60 17.58
CA ARG A 218 3.80 3.71 16.81
C ARG A 218 4.92 2.90 17.43
N ALA A 219 5.75 2.35 16.55
CA ALA A 219 6.84 1.49 16.94
C ALA A 219 7.90 2.23 17.77
N LYS A 220 8.37 1.60 18.82
CA LYS A 220 9.36 2.20 19.75
C LYS A 220 10.69 1.49 19.62
N VAL A 221 11.72 2.24 19.19
CA VAL A 221 13.10 1.75 19.15
C VAL A 221 13.70 1.86 20.55
N ARG A 222 14.13 0.75 21.12
CA ARG A 222 14.77 0.64 22.44
C ARG A 222 16.14 -0.02 22.30
N TYR A 223 17.06 0.33 23.19
CA TYR A 223 18.33 -0.38 23.32
C TYR A 223 18.11 -1.54 24.29
N HIS A 224 18.56 -2.73 23.90
CA HIS A 224 18.72 -3.84 24.83
C HIS A 224 20.14 -3.83 25.40
N ASP A 225 21.12 -3.77 24.50
CA ASP A 225 22.54 -3.62 24.82
C ASP A 225 23.20 -2.66 23.80
N THR A 226 24.54 -2.57 23.81
CA THR A 226 25.30 -1.67 22.93
C THR A 226 25.13 -2.00 21.43
N THR A 227 24.94 -3.27 21.09
CA THR A 227 24.92 -3.82 19.71
C THR A 227 23.54 -4.29 19.26
N THR A 228 22.57 -4.35 20.17
CA THR A 228 21.23 -4.90 19.94
C THR A 228 20.14 -3.85 20.16
N LEU A 229 19.32 -3.64 19.13
CA LEU A 229 18.20 -2.70 19.13
C LEU A 229 16.87 -3.46 19.01
N TYR A 230 15.91 -3.13 19.85
CA TYR A 230 14.54 -3.68 19.79
C TYR A 230 13.57 -2.67 19.22
N VAL A 231 12.60 -3.16 18.45
CA VAL A 231 11.48 -2.39 17.93
C VAL A 231 10.19 -3.08 18.30
N ASP A 232 9.41 -2.46 19.20
CA ASP A 232 8.08 -2.94 19.56
C ASP A 232 7.06 -2.44 18.54
N ILE A 233 6.32 -3.33 17.89
CA ILE A 233 5.24 -3.00 16.96
C ILE A 233 3.93 -3.55 17.54
N PRO A 234 3.10 -2.69 18.16
CA PRO A 234 1.92 -3.15 18.88
C PRO A 234 0.81 -3.62 17.94
N LYS A 235 -0.01 -4.56 18.40
CA LYS A 235 -1.25 -4.92 17.70
C LYS A 235 -2.31 -3.82 17.90
N GLU A 236 -3.14 -3.56 16.90
CA GLU A 236 -4.15 -2.48 16.97
C GLU A 236 -5.46 -2.94 17.64
N SER A 237 -5.78 -4.23 17.51
CA SER A 237 -6.99 -4.82 18.07
C SER A 237 -6.75 -5.24 19.52
N LEU A 238 -7.75 -5.10 20.39
CA LEU A 238 -7.70 -5.63 21.76
C LEU A 238 -7.97 -7.15 21.83
N LEU A 239 -8.26 -7.77 20.68
CA LEU A 239 -8.64 -9.17 20.59
C LEU A 239 -7.40 -10.06 20.42
N ASP A 240 -7.44 -11.26 21.00
CA ASP A 240 -6.29 -12.18 21.07
C ASP A 240 -6.27 -13.23 19.95
N TYR A 241 -6.99 -13.00 18.85
CA TYR A 241 -6.96 -13.92 17.71
C TYR A 241 -5.75 -13.66 16.82
N PRO A 242 -5.17 -14.69 16.15
CA PRO A 242 -4.05 -14.50 15.23
C PRO A 242 -4.27 -13.42 14.16
N SER A 243 -5.51 -13.24 13.68
CA SER A 243 -5.85 -12.21 12.68
C SER A 243 -5.62 -10.78 13.17
N ALA A 244 -5.66 -10.54 14.48
CA ALA A 244 -5.37 -9.24 15.08
C ALA A 244 -3.91 -8.79 14.86
N TYR A 245 -3.00 -9.73 14.61
CA TYR A 245 -1.57 -9.46 14.42
C TYR A 245 -1.22 -9.08 12.97
N ARG A 246 -2.17 -9.12 12.04
CA ARG A 246 -1.90 -8.93 10.60
C ARG A 246 -1.07 -7.68 10.31
N ARG A 247 -1.54 -6.52 10.75
CA ARG A 247 -0.90 -5.24 10.43
C ARG A 247 0.48 -5.13 11.08
N CYS A 248 0.62 -5.49 12.35
CA CYS A 248 1.93 -5.42 13.03
C CYS A 248 2.94 -6.43 12.47
N LEU A 249 2.52 -7.64 12.08
CA LEU A 249 3.38 -8.62 11.41
C LEU A 249 3.89 -8.14 10.06
N ARG A 250 3.00 -7.53 9.25
CA ARG A 250 3.41 -6.92 7.98
C ARG A 250 4.47 -5.85 8.20
N GLU A 251 4.24 -4.92 9.12
CA GLU A 251 5.19 -3.87 9.44
C GLU A 251 6.53 -4.44 9.93
N ALA A 252 6.48 -5.49 10.74
CA ALA A 252 7.66 -6.17 11.26
C ALA A 252 8.48 -6.83 10.13
N LEU A 253 7.82 -7.59 9.25
CA LEU A 253 8.47 -8.21 8.09
C LEU A 253 8.99 -7.16 7.10
N PHE A 254 8.22 -6.11 6.83
CA PHE A 254 8.64 -5.01 5.96
C PHE A 254 9.90 -4.34 6.51
N MET A 255 9.93 -4.01 7.81
CA MET A 255 11.10 -3.42 8.45
C MET A 255 12.31 -4.36 8.42
N ALA A 256 12.11 -5.65 8.67
CA ALA A 256 13.17 -6.65 8.62
C ALA A 256 13.76 -6.78 7.21
N HIS A 257 12.89 -6.90 6.19
CA HIS A 257 13.28 -6.96 4.77
C HIS A 257 14.09 -5.73 4.34
N GLN A 258 13.54 -4.53 4.58
CA GLN A 258 14.19 -3.27 4.22
C GLN A 258 15.55 -3.12 4.90
N THR A 259 15.64 -3.45 6.20
CA THR A 259 16.89 -3.33 6.96
C THR A 259 17.94 -4.34 6.50
N ALA A 260 17.54 -5.57 6.18
CA ALA A 260 18.45 -6.60 5.67
C ALA A 260 19.11 -6.19 4.34
N ILE A 261 18.34 -5.62 3.41
CA ILE A 261 18.88 -5.14 2.14
C ILE A 261 19.77 -3.91 2.34
N ARG A 262 19.31 -2.92 3.11
CA ARG A 262 20.09 -1.70 3.38
C ARG A 262 21.40 -2.00 4.11
N TRP A 263 21.42 -3.01 4.99
CA TRP A 263 22.65 -3.50 5.60
C TRP A 263 23.63 -4.00 4.53
N SER A 264 23.14 -4.83 3.61
CA SER A 264 23.94 -5.42 2.54
C SER A 264 24.50 -4.36 1.57
N LEU A 265 23.77 -3.27 1.36
CA LEU A 265 24.19 -2.11 0.56
C LEU A 265 25.13 -1.16 1.32
N SER A 266 25.17 -1.25 2.65
CA SER A 266 25.97 -0.33 3.46
C SER A 266 27.47 -0.62 3.33
N GLY A 267 28.30 0.42 3.44
CA GLY A 267 29.75 0.27 3.57
C GLY A 267 30.20 -0.44 4.85
N HIS A 268 29.28 -0.67 5.80
CA HIS A 268 29.57 -1.33 7.08
C HIS A 268 29.45 -2.86 7.02
N CYS A 269 28.75 -3.41 6.02
CA CYS A 269 28.67 -4.84 5.82
C CYS A 269 29.99 -5.37 5.24
N THR A 270 30.62 -6.30 5.95
CA THR A 270 31.88 -6.95 5.61
C THR A 270 31.74 -8.47 5.77
N GLY A 271 32.72 -9.25 5.33
CA GLY A 271 32.73 -10.70 5.61
C GLY A 271 32.83 -11.04 7.12
N HIS A 272 33.22 -10.06 7.95
CA HIS A 272 33.40 -10.23 9.39
C HIS A 272 32.32 -9.55 10.22
N ARG A 273 31.52 -8.63 9.66
CA ARG A 273 30.41 -7.97 10.33
C ARG A 273 29.09 -8.37 9.70
N PHE A 274 28.17 -8.87 10.52
CA PHE A 274 26.87 -9.34 10.04
C PHE A 274 25.73 -8.85 10.93
N LEU A 275 24.59 -8.63 10.29
CA LEU A 275 23.34 -8.26 10.93
C LEU A 275 22.49 -9.52 11.03
N ALA A 276 21.80 -9.67 12.15
CA ALA A 276 20.77 -10.66 12.25
C ALA A 276 19.54 -10.13 13.01
N ILE A 277 18.37 -10.55 12.54
CA ILE A 277 17.07 -9.97 12.88
C ILE A 277 16.18 -11.09 13.40
N ALA A 278 15.77 -11.03 14.66
CA ALA A 278 14.83 -11.98 15.25
C ALA A 278 13.46 -11.35 15.48
N MET A 279 12.39 -12.11 15.28
CA MET A 279 11.01 -11.67 15.49
C MET A 279 10.29 -12.60 16.46
N ALA A 280 9.58 -12.00 17.42
CA ALA A 280 8.73 -12.70 18.38
C ALA A 280 7.39 -11.96 18.51
N ALA A 281 6.30 -12.67 18.27
CA ALA A 281 4.94 -12.20 18.50
C ALA A 281 4.44 -12.64 19.88
N GLY A 282 3.72 -11.76 20.57
CA GLY A 282 3.13 -12.03 21.87
C GLY A 282 3.25 -10.86 22.84
N ASP A 283 3.16 -11.18 24.12
CA ASP A 283 3.29 -10.24 25.23
C ASP A 283 4.73 -9.70 25.32
N PHE A 284 4.88 -8.37 25.25
CA PHE A 284 6.17 -7.69 25.26
C PHE A 284 6.99 -7.94 26.53
N ASP A 285 6.34 -8.34 27.63
CA ASP A 285 7.03 -8.67 28.88
C ASP A 285 7.63 -10.09 28.86
N LYS A 286 7.24 -10.94 27.90
CA LYS A 286 7.62 -12.36 27.83
C LYS A 286 8.51 -12.72 26.64
N VAL A 287 8.43 -11.96 25.55
CA VAL A 287 9.11 -12.26 24.28
C VAL A 287 10.65 -12.20 24.34
N ASP A 288 11.23 -11.50 25.32
CA ASP A 288 12.70 -11.34 25.43
C ASP A 288 13.42 -12.68 25.63
N ASN A 289 12.81 -13.60 26.39
CA ASN A 289 13.36 -14.94 26.64
C ASN A 289 13.50 -15.77 25.36
N GLN A 290 12.70 -15.47 24.33
CA GLN A 290 12.73 -16.18 23.06
C GLN A 290 13.60 -15.47 22.01
N LEU A 291 13.67 -14.14 22.04
CA LEU A 291 14.39 -13.34 21.06
C LEU A 291 15.90 -13.51 21.10
N TYR A 292 16.50 -13.54 22.29
CA TYR A 292 17.96 -13.66 22.39
C TYR A 292 18.47 -15.03 21.90
N PRO A 293 17.86 -16.18 22.29
CA PRO A 293 18.20 -17.47 21.69
C PRO A 293 17.98 -17.50 20.18
N ALA A 294 16.89 -16.91 19.69
CA ALA A 294 16.66 -16.75 18.26
C ALA A 294 17.79 -15.96 17.60
N LEU A 295 18.28 -14.89 18.24
CA LEU A 295 19.40 -14.09 17.80
C LEU A 295 20.78 -14.79 17.89
N ALA A 296 20.96 -15.74 18.80
CA ALA A 296 22.23 -16.46 18.93
C ALA A 296 22.29 -17.76 18.08
N ALA A 297 21.16 -18.16 17.49
CA ALA A 297 21.03 -19.42 16.79
C ALA A 297 21.98 -19.56 15.59
N LYS A 298 22.69 -20.69 15.54
CA LYS A 298 23.49 -21.10 14.38
C LYS A 298 22.60 -21.79 13.37
N LEU A 299 22.27 -21.09 12.30
CA LEU A 299 21.36 -21.57 11.25
C LEU A 299 22.14 -21.88 9.97
N PRO A 300 21.73 -22.90 9.18
CA PRO A 300 22.36 -23.22 7.90
C PRO A 300 22.32 -22.02 6.94
N GLY A 301 23.47 -21.62 6.40
CA GLY A 301 23.59 -20.47 5.51
C GLY A 301 23.51 -19.09 6.20
N ASP A 302 23.45 -19.06 7.54
CA ASP A 302 23.41 -17.85 8.37
C ASP A 302 22.36 -16.79 7.91
N PRO A 303 21.07 -17.19 7.77
CA PRO A 303 19.99 -16.31 7.32
C PRO A 303 19.81 -15.10 8.23
N VAL A 304 19.62 -13.94 7.60
CA VAL A 304 19.50 -12.65 8.31
C VAL A 304 18.22 -12.55 9.13
N ILE A 305 17.08 -13.07 8.63
CA ILE A 305 15.76 -12.88 9.26
C ILE A 305 15.26 -14.22 9.80
N ARG A 306 15.01 -14.26 11.11
CA ARG A 306 14.55 -15.43 11.86
C ARG A 306 13.44 -15.08 12.84
N MET A 307 12.71 -16.09 13.28
CA MET A 307 11.50 -15.90 14.07
C MET A 307 11.19 -17.12 14.95
N THR A 308 10.40 -16.86 15.99
CA THR A 308 9.82 -17.89 16.86
C THR A 308 8.68 -18.63 16.17
N ASP A 309 8.31 -19.80 16.70
CA ASP A 309 7.19 -20.60 16.15
C ASP A 309 5.84 -19.86 16.22
N ASP A 310 5.54 -19.17 17.33
CA ASP A 310 4.31 -18.38 17.46
C ASP A 310 4.20 -17.31 16.36
N THR A 311 5.32 -16.63 16.09
CA THR A 311 5.39 -15.64 15.01
C THR A 311 5.11 -16.30 13.66
N ARG A 312 5.73 -17.44 13.38
CA ARG A 312 5.49 -18.20 12.15
C ARG A 312 4.02 -18.58 12.01
N GLN A 313 3.39 -19.10 13.06
CA GLN A 313 1.98 -19.52 13.00
C GLN A 313 1.10 -18.32 12.66
N TYR A 314 1.33 -17.16 13.28
CA TYR A 314 0.58 -15.96 12.95
C TYR A 314 0.86 -15.45 11.53
N LEU A 315 2.08 -15.58 11.01
CA LEU A 315 2.38 -15.26 9.60
C LEU A 315 1.58 -16.15 8.64
N LEU A 316 1.53 -17.47 8.89
CA LEU A 316 0.82 -18.42 8.04
C LEU A 316 -0.70 -18.18 8.07
N ILE A 317 -1.29 -17.98 9.25
CA ILE A 317 -2.73 -17.71 9.39
C ILE A 317 -3.13 -16.39 8.72
N ASN A 318 -2.25 -15.39 8.74
CA ASN A 318 -2.48 -14.11 8.08
C ASN A 318 -2.01 -14.07 6.62
N GLU A 319 -1.58 -15.21 6.07
CA GLU A 319 -1.12 -15.34 4.68
C GLU A 319 -0.03 -14.33 4.30
N MET A 320 0.87 -14.03 5.25
CA MET A 320 2.00 -13.14 5.02
C MET A 320 2.96 -13.76 4.00
N ARG A 321 3.32 -12.98 2.98
CA ARG A 321 3.98 -13.49 1.76
C ARG A 321 5.51 -13.61 1.89
N ALA A 322 5.97 -14.17 3.01
CA ALA A 322 7.35 -14.57 3.25
C ALA A 322 7.48 -16.09 3.06
N LEU A 323 8.58 -16.53 2.43
CA LEU A 323 8.91 -17.94 2.30
C LEU A 323 9.79 -18.36 3.47
N LEU A 324 9.35 -19.37 4.20
CA LEU A 324 10.06 -19.89 5.37
C LEU A 324 10.73 -21.22 5.04
N ASN A 325 11.81 -21.54 5.74
CA ASN A 325 12.38 -22.88 5.65
C ASN A 325 11.35 -23.94 6.09
N ARG A 326 11.38 -25.13 5.45
CA ARG A 326 10.48 -26.24 5.76
C ARG A 326 10.69 -26.86 7.13
N ARG A 327 11.89 -26.76 7.69
CA ARG A 327 12.24 -27.36 8.99
C ARG A 327 12.87 -26.33 9.91
N PRO A 328 12.43 -26.25 11.18
CA PRO A 328 13.07 -25.37 12.15
C PRO A 328 14.41 -25.95 12.61
N VAL A 329 15.19 -25.11 13.27
CA VAL A 329 16.26 -25.55 14.17
C VAL A 329 15.74 -25.43 15.59
N GLU A 330 15.84 -26.53 16.34
CA GLU A 330 15.42 -26.57 17.74
C GLU A 330 16.57 -26.19 18.66
N ILE A 331 16.33 -25.24 19.57
CA ILE A 331 17.29 -24.84 20.61
C ILE A 331 16.70 -25.12 21.98
N THR A 332 17.45 -25.79 22.84
CA THR A 332 17.08 -25.97 24.25
C THR A 332 17.42 -24.69 25.02
N LEU A 333 16.40 -24.11 25.63
CA LEU A 333 16.51 -22.95 26.51
C LEU A 333 17.04 -23.35 27.90
N LEU A 334 17.48 -22.35 28.68
CA LEU A 334 18.03 -22.57 30.03
C LEU A 334 17.03 -23.20 31.01
N ASN A 335 15.72 -23.04 30.76
CA ASN A 335 14.65 -23.65 31.54
C ASN A 335 14.30 -25.09 31.08
N GLY A 336 15.03 -25.64 30.11
CA GLY A 336 14.78 -26.98 29.56
C GLY A 336 13.72 -27.05 28.47
N GLU A 337 13.05 -25.93 28.14
CA GLU A 337 12.09 -25.88 27.03
C GLU A 337 12.80 -25.89 25.68
N THR A 338 12.18 -26.48 24.68
CA THR A 338 12.67 -26.44 23.29
C THR A 338 12.02 -25.29 22.54
N LEU A 339 12.83 -24.40 21.97
CA LEU A 339 12.39 -23.31 21.12
C LEU A 339 12.66 -23.64 19.64
N PRO A 340 11.63 -23.83 18.81
CA PRO A 340 11.81 -23.98 17.37
C PRO A 340 12.06 -22.61 16.74
N ILE A 341 13.14 -22.50 15.97
CA ILE A 341 13.52 -21.28 15.26
C ILE A 341 13.36 -21.50 13.77
N TRP A 342 12.57 -20.62 13.17
CA TRP A 342 12.29 -20.58 11.75
C TRP A 342 13.00 -19.38 11.14
N TRP A 343 13.30 -19.45 9.84
CA TRP A 343 13.92 -18.34 9.14
C TRP A 343 13.36 -18.15 7.74
N VAL A 344 13.50 -16.93 7.26
CA VAL A 344 13.08 -16.54 5.93
C VAL A 344 14.12 -16.98 4.91
N VAL A 345 13.67 -17.69 3.88
CA VAL A 345 14.50 -18.09 2.73
C VAL A 345 14.22 -17.22 1.50
N GLY A 346 13.14 -16.44 1.52
CA GLY A 346 12.78 -15.51 0.45
C GLY A 346 11.50 -14.75 0.72
N PHE A 347 11.17 -13.81 -0.16
CA PHE A 347 9.96 -13.02 -0.10
C PHE A 347 9.33 -12.94 -1.49
N TRP A 348 7.99 -12.95 -1.56
CA TRP A 348 7.27 -12.62 -2.79
C TRP A 348 7.33 -11.11 -3.08
N SER A 349 8.54 -10.55 -3.10
CA SER A 349 8.77 -9.12 -3.10
C SER A 349 8.40 -8.42 -4.39
N ALA A 350 8.38 -9.16 -5.51
CA ALA A 350 7.91 -8.65 -6.79
C ALA A 350 6.44 -8.20 -6.77
N LEU A 351 5.66 -8.59 -5.75
CA LEU A 351 4.23 -8.26 -5.64
C LEU A 351 3.83 -7.63 -4.30
N TYR A 352 4.48 -7.99 -3.19
CA TYR A 352 3.95 -7.65 -1.85
C TYR A 352 4.82 -6.69 -1.02
N PHE A 353 6.13 -6.63 -1.30
CA PHE A 353 7.07 -5.82 -0.51
C PHE A 353 7.47 -4.58 -1.27
N ASP A 354 7.44 -3.40 -0.65
CA ASP A 354 7.81 -2.16 -1.32
C ASP A 354 9.30 -2.10 -1.70
N PHE A 355 9.66 -1.13 -2.54
CA PHE A 355 11.05 -0.96 -2.96
C PHE A 355 11.95 -0.51 -1.83
N VAL A 356 13.22 -0.91 -1.90
CA VAL A 356 14.26 -0.35 -1.02
C VAL A 356 14.68 1.00 -1.59
N PRO A 357 14.58 2.10 -0.82
CA PRO A 357 14.86 3.45 -1.32
C PRO A 357 16.26 3.59 -1.93
N ASP A 358 17.25 3.00 -1.27
CA ASP A 358 18.64 3.00 -1.71
C ASP A 358 18.80 2.37 -3.12
N LEU A 359 17.96 1.39 -3.50
CA LEU A 359 17.95 0.81 -4.85
C LEU A 359 17.19 1.69 -5.88
N LEU A 360 16.18 2.42 -5.44
CA LEU A 360 15.47 3.38 -6.30
C LEU A 360 16.35 4.58 -6.66
N GLU A 361 17.24 4.98 -5.76
CA GLU A 361 18.16 6.12 -5.94
C GLU A 361 19.48 5.72 -6.64
N ASP A 362 19.79 4.41 -6.72
CA ASP A 362 21.01 3.91 -7.37
C ASP A 362 21.08 4.30 -8.85
N ALA A 363 22.15 5.00 -9.24
CA ALA A 363 22.35 5.54 -10.58
C ALA A 363 22.42 4.46 -11.67
N MET A 364 22.96 3.28 -11.38
CA MET A 364 23.07 2.19 -12.35
C MET A 364 21.75 1.50 -12.62
N LEU A 365 20.83 1.55 -11.66
CA LEU A 365 19.50 0.94 -11.79
C LEU A 365 18.50 1.87 -12.49
N GLN A 366 18.82 3.15 -12.71
CA GLN A 366 17.93 4.11 -13.38
C GLN A 366 17.58 3.70 -14.81
N ASN A 367 16.47 4.21 -15.35
CA ASN A 367 16.03 3.93 -16.72
C ASN A 367 16.68 4.84 -17.77
N HIS A 368 17.99 5.10 -17.61
CA HIS A 368 18.76 5.88 -18.56
C HIS A 368 19.59 4.97 -19.48
N PRO A 369 19.68 5.25 -20.80
CA PRO A 369 20.50 4.45 -21.72
C PRO A 369 22.00 4.38 -21.33
N ALA A 370 22.51 5.39 -20.62
CA ALA A 370 23.87 5.36 -20.08
C ALA A 370 24.01 4.33 -18.95
N SER A 371 23.09 4.33 -17.98
CA SER A 371 23.04 3.35 -16.89
C SER A 371 22.91 1.92 -17.41
N ALA A 372 22.10 1.70 -18.46
CA ALA A 372 21.98 0.38 -19.10
C ALA A 372 23.28 -0.11 -19.73
N ARG A 373 23.98 0.76 -20.47
CA ARG A 373 25.29 0.42 -21.04
C ARG A 373 26.34 0.16 -19.97
N GLN A 374 26.37 0.96 -18.92
CA GLN A 374 27.29 0.77 -17.78
C GLN A 374 27.03 -0.55 -17.07
N LEU A 375 25.76 -0.87 -16.78
CA LEU A 375 25.40 -2.14 -16.14
C LEU A 375 25.83 -3.33 -17.00
N ALA A 376 25.49 -3.31 -18.30
CA ALA A 376 25.92 -4.36 -19.21
C ALA A 376 27.45 -4.49 -19.20
N GLN A 377 28.18 -3.40 -19.45
CA GLN A 377 29.65 -3.42 -19.41
C GLN A 377 30.19 -4.02 -18.13
N LYS A 378 29.60 -3.71 -16.97
CA LYS A 378 30.03 -4.23 -15.68
C LYS A 378 29.78 -5.74 -15.52
N LEU A 379 28.59 -6.21 -15.89
CA LEU A 379 28.22 -7.64 -15.83
C LEU A 379 29.06 -8.50 -16.78
N TRP A 380 29.35 -7.97 -17.99
CA TRP A 380 30.16 -8.67 -18.99
C TRP A 380 31.67 -8.55 -18.68
N ALA A 381 32.15 -7.41 -18.19
CA ALA A 381 33.56 -7.24 -17.82
C ALA A 381 33.98 -8.14 -16.66
N SER A 382 33.10 -8.41 -15.68
CA SER A 382 33.40 -9.36 -14.60
C SER A 382 33.65 -10.80 -15.09
N ILE A 383 33.25 -11.12 -16.32
CA ILE A 383 33.43 -12.45 -16.93
C ILE A 383 34.75 -12.54 -17.72
N TYR A 384 35.23 -11.42 -18.29
CA TYR A 384 36.31 -11.44 -19.28
C TYR A 384 37.57 -10.64 -18.92
N HIS A 385 37.52 -9.71 -17.95
CA HIS A 385 38.66 -8.83 -17.66
C HIS A 385 38.91 -8.65 -16.15
N GLU A 386 40.11 -9.02 -15.69
CA GLU A 386 40.75 -8.49 -14.48
C GLU A 386 41.11 -7.02 -14.71
N THR A 387 40.11 -6.14 -14.80
CA THR A 387 40.40 -4.71 -14.96
C THR A 387 40.65 -4.10 -13.59
N ALA A 388 41.88 -3.58 -13.45
CA ALA A 388 42.39 -2.96 -12.25
C ALA A 388 41.48 -1.84 -11.71
N ALA A 389 41.21 -1.94 -10.41
CA ALA A 389 40.83 -0.92 -9.44
C ALA A 389 40.83 0.54 -9.94
N GLN A 390 39.69 1.00 -10.45
CA GLN A 390 39.19 2.32 -10.03
C GLN A 390 38.33 2.07 -8.79
N GLN A 391 38.40 2.95 -7.78
CA GLN A 391 37.56 2.82 -6.58
C GLN A 391 36.12 2.63 -7.04
N PRO A 392 35.50 1.46 -6.78
CA PRO A 392 34.16 1.22 -7.28
C PRO A 392 33.25 2.23 -6.59
N GLU A 393 32.53 3.04 -7.37
CA GLU A 393 31.39 3.76 -6.83
C GLU A 393 30.51 2.74 -6.09
N ALA A 394 30.07 3.11 -4.89
CA ALA A 394 29.31 2.24 -4.04
C ALA A 394 27.89 2.08 -4.60
N ASP A 395 27.74 1.14 -5.53
CA ASP A 395 26.48 0.78 -6.18
C ASP A 395 26.02 -0.64 -5.82
N ALA A 396 24.74 -0.91 -6.07
CA ALA A 396 24.06 -2.13 -5.68
C ALA A 396 24.65 -3.40 -6.34
N VAL A 397 25.19 -3.31 -7.55
CA VAL A 397 25.76 -4.48 -8.24
C VAL A 397 27.16 -4.77 -7.74
N THR A 398 27.95 -3.75 -7.39
CA THR A 398 29.20 -3.93 -6.62
C THR A 398 28.90 -4.64 -5.30
N ALA A 399 27.85 -4.21 -4.59
CA ALA A 399 27.46 -4.85 -3.33
C ALA A 399 27.04 -6.32 -3.54
N LEU A 400 26.27 -6.62 -4.60
CA LEU A 400 25.93 -8.00 -4.97
C LEU A 400 27.18 -8.83 -5.26
N PHE A 401 28.15 -8.31 -6.02
CA PHE A 401 29.39 -9.04 -6.32
C PHE A 401 30.31 -9.22 -5.11
N ARG A 402 30.24 -8.32 -4.11
CA ARG A 402 30.91 -8.49 -2.82
C ARG A 402 30.30 -9.63 -2.01
N PHE A 403 28.97 -9.81 -2.09
CA PHE A 403 28.22 -10.80 -1.32
C PHE A 403 27.28 -11.62 -2.24
N PRO A 404 27.81 -12.42 -3.17
CA PRO A 404 27.00 -13.01 -4.23
C PRO A 404 26.04 -14.09 -3.71
N GLY A 405 26.32 -14.68 -2.53
CA GLY A 405 25.39 -15.58 -1.84
C GLY A 405 24.14 -14.91 -1.24
N ASN A 406 24.05 -13.57 -1.27
CA ASN A 406 22.87 -12.84 -0.80
C ASN A 406 21.80 -12.79 -1.88
N SER A 407 21.06 -13.89 -2.02
CA SER A 407 19.98 -14.02 -3.00
C SER A 407 18.88 -12.97 -2.81
N LEU A 408 18.61 -12.54 -1.57
CA LEU A 408 17.62 -11.51 -1.27
C LEU A 408 17.97 -10.17 -1.93
N LEU A 409 19.24 -9.74 -1.85
CA LEU A 409 19.72 -8.54 -2.53
C LEU A 409 19.60 -8.66 -4.05
N GLY A 410 20.05 -9.79 -4.63
CA GLY A 410 19.96 -10.00 -6.07
C GLY A 410 18.52 -9.96 -6.60
N VAL A 411 17.58 -10.55 -5.87
CA VAL A 411 16.15 -10.52 -6.22
C VAL A 411 15.56 -9.10 -6.13
N GLU A 412 15.93 -8.28 -5.12
CA GLU A 412 15.46 -6.88 -5.05
C GLU A 412 16.04 -5.99 -6.15
N ILE A 413 17.30 -6.20 -6.55
CA ILE A 413 17.90 -5.51 -7.70
C ILE A 413 17.14 -5.88 -8.97
N ALA A 414 16.93 -7.18 -9.21
CA ALA A 414 16.18 -7.67 -10.37
C ALA A 414 14.74 -7.15 -10.40
N LYS A 415 14.06 -7.10 -9.25
CA LYS A 415 12.72 -6.50 -9.12
C LYS A 415 12.73 -5.02 -9.47
N THR A 416 13.72 -4.26 -9.01
CA THR A 416 13.83 -2.83 -9.34
C THR A 416 13.95 -2.62 -10.85
N LEU A 417 14.80 -3.41 -11.51
CA LEU A 417 14.95 -3.41 -12.97
C LEU A 417 13.68 -3.88 -13.69
N TYR A 418 12.99 -4.90 -13.15
CA TYR A 418 11.71 -5.40 -13.67
C TYR A 418 10.65 -4.30 -13.74
N TYR A 419 10.46 -3.55 -12.64
CA TYR A 419 9.51 -2.44 -12.60
C TYR A 419 9.96 -1.21 -13.40
N ARG A 420 11.22 -1.13 -13.82
CA ARG A 420 11.72 -0.16 -14.81
C ARG A 420 11.67 -0.68 -16.26
N ARG A 421 11.10 -1.86 -16.49
CA ARG A 421 11.07 -2.58 -17.79
C ARG A 421 12.45 -2.86 -18.39
N ARG A 422 13.49 -2.92 -17.56
CA ARG A 422 14.84 -3.34 -17.94
C ARG A 422 14.96 -4.87 -17.81
N PHE A 423 14.16 -5.59 -18.61
CA PHE A 423 13.94 -7.03 -18.40
C PHE A 423 15.18 -7.89 -18.60
N TRP A 424 15.98 -7.60 -19.64
CA TRP A 424 17.23 -8.33 -19.90
C TRP A 424 18.25 -8.14 -18.79
N ASP A 425 18.40 -6.90 -18.32
CA ASP A 425 19.26 -6.58 -17.19
C ASP A 425 18.83 -7.32 -15.91
N ALA A 426 17.52 -7.38 -15.65
CA ALA A 426 16.98 -8.14 -14.53
C ALA A 426 17.29 -9.64 -14.66
N ILE A 427 17.14 -10.22 -15.86
CA ILE A 427 17.49 -11.61 -16.14
C ILE A 427 18.98 -11.86 -15.87
N ASP A 428 19.86 -10.96 -16.27
CA ASP A 428 21.31 -11.12 -16.07
C ASP A 428 21.69 -11.07 -14.58
N ILE A 429 21.04 -10.22 -13.77
CA ILE A 429 21.18 -10.25 -12.31
C ILE A 429 20.70 -11.59 -11.73
N LEU A 430 19.54 -12.09 -12.18
CA LEU A 430 19.00 -13.37 -11.70
C LEU A 430 19.88 -14.56 -12.11
N LYS A 431 20.60 -14.49 -13.23
CA LYS A 431 21.58 -15.54 -13.60
C LYS A 431 22.66 -15.69 -12.54
N VAL A 432 23.16 -14.59 -11.96
CA VAL A 432 24.15 -14.63 -10.87
C VAL A 432 23.58 -15.37 -9.65
N VAL A 433 22.36 -15.01 -9.24
CA VAL A 433 21.67 -15.66 -8.11
C VAL A 433 21.47 -17.15 -8.36
N LEU A 434 20.93 -17.49 -9.54
CA LEU A 434 20.58 -18.87 -9.91
C LEU A 434 21.79 -19.74 -10.22
N HIS A 435 22.96 -19.16 -10.48
CA HIS A 435 24.20 -19.91 -10.61
C HIS A 435 24.66 -20.46 -9.25
N LEU A 436 24.38 -19.74 -8.16
CA LEU A 436 24.77 -20.13 -6.80
C LEU A 436 23.69 -20.96 -6.11
N ASP A 437 22.43 -20.62 -6.33
CA ASP A 437 21.28 -21.38 -5.85
C ASP A 437 20.27 -21.60 -7.00
N PRO A 438 20.43 -22.69 -7.77
CA PRO A 438 19.53 -23.00 -8.88
C PRO A 438 18.08 -23.23 -8.45
N MET A 439 17.83 -23.55 -7.17
CA MET A 439 16.50 -23.89 -6.62
C MET A 439 15.82 -22.69 -5.95
N GLN A 440 16.40 -21.49 -6.04
CA GLN A 440 15.83 -20.28 -5.45
C GLN A 440 14.49 -19.94 -6.14
N LEU A 441 13.38 -20.16 -5.42
CA LEU A 441 12.01 -20.05 -5.94
C LEU A 441 11.66 -18.66 -6.47
N ASN A 442 11.98 -17.60 -5.72
CA ASN A 442 11.62 -16.23 -6.09
C ASN A 442 12.37 -15.76 -7.34
N ALA A 443 13.64 -16.10 -7.48
CA ALA A 443 14.47 -15.79 -8.62
C ALA A 443 13.99 -16.52 -9.87
N ARG A 444 13.69 -17.83 -9.76
CA ARG A 444 13.07 -18.60 -10.85
C ARG A 444 11.71 -18.04 -11.27
N THR A 445 10.84 -17.76 -10.29
CA THR A 445 9.51 -17.21 -10.56
C THR A 445 9.60 -15.82 -11.20
N LEU A 446 10.50 -14.95 -10.73
CA LEU A 446 10.70 -13.64 -11.34
C LEU A 446 11.26 -13.75 -12.76
N ARG A 447 12.16 -14.70 -13.04
CA ARG A 447 12.66 -14.97 -14.40
C ARG A 447 11.57 -15.46 -15.33
N MET A 448 10.70 -16.37 -14.87
CA MET A 448 9.49 -16.79 -15.59
C MET A 448 8.60 -15.58 -15.93
N THR A 449 8.34 -14.70 -14.95
CA THR A 449 7.55 -13.48 -15.14
C THR A 449 8.22 -12.48 -16.11
N LEU A 450 9.56 -12.37 -16.10
CA LEU A 450 10.32 -11.55 -17.05
C LEU A 450 10.20 -12.08 -18.49
N LEU A 451 10.37 -13.38 -18.68
CA LEU A 451 10.20 -14.06 -19.97
C LEU A 451 8.78 -13.87 -20.52
N ARG A 452 7.76 -13.94 -19.66
CA ARG A 452 6.38 -13.63 -20.03
C ARG A 452 6.23 -12.19 -20.57
N ASN A 453 6.81 -11.19 -19.90
CA ASN A 453 6.72 -9.80 -20.36
C ASN A 453 7.48 -9.59 -21.68
N LEU A 454 8.65 -10.22 -21.84
CA LEU A 454 9.39 -10.23 -23.11
C LEU A 454 8.57 -10.89 -24.24
N ALA A 455 7.84 -11.97 -23.95
CA ALA A 455 6.98 -12.64 -24.92
C ALA A 455 5.81 -11.75 -25.38
N ILE A 456 5.21 -10.98 -24.46
CA ILE A 456 4.15 -10.00 -24.76
C ILE A 456 4.66 -8.89 -25.67
N ASP A 457 5.87 -8.37 -25.41
CA ASP A 457 6.51 -7.30 -26.17
C ASP A 457 7.20 -7.78 -27.46
N ALA A 458 7.22 -9.09 -27.74
CA ALA A 458 7.96 -9.66 -28.85
C ALA A 458 7.47 -9.15 -30.22
N PRO A 459 8.38 -8.92 -31.19
CA PRO A 459 8.02 -8.34 -32.49
C PRO A 459 7.16 -9.27 -33.36
N GLY A 460 7.25 -10.59 -33.18
CA GLY A 460 6.56 -11.57 -34.03
C GLY A 460 6.10 -12.79 -33.25
N PHE A 461 5.17 -13.56 -33.84
CA PHE A 461 4.58 -14.74 -33.21
C PHE A 461 5.63 -15.78 -32.82
N ALA A 462 6.58 -16.10 -33.70
CA ALA A 462 7.60 -17.12 -33.44
C ALA A 462 8.45 -16.78 -32.20
N VAL A 463 8.98 -15.54 -32.14
CA VAL A 463 9.76 -15.06 -30.99
C VAL A 463 8.92 -15.05 -29.72
N SER A 464 7.65 -14.64 -29.82
CA SER A 464 6.71 -14.66 -28.70
C SER A 464 6.52 -16.08 -28.16
N ALA A 465 6.28 -17.05 -29.05
CA ALA A 465 6.08 -18.45 -28.71
C ALA A 465 7.32 -19.07 -28.04
N ASP A 466 8.53 -18.80 -28.55
CA ASP A 466 9.78 -19.29 -27.98
C ASP A 466 10.02 -18.72 -26.56
N MET A 467 9.68 -17.45 -26.32
CA MET A 467 9.78 -16.83 -25.00
C MET A 467 8.74 -17.39 -24.01
N PHE A 468 7.51 -17.68 -24.46
CA PHE A 468 6.54 -18.41 -23.64
C PHE A 468 7.02 -19.83 -23.33
N SER A 469 7.60 -20.54 -24.31
CA SER A 469 8.20 -21.85 -24.09
C SER A 469 9.30 -21.81 -23.03
N GLN A 470 10.17 -20.80 -23.04
CA GLN A 470 11.15 -20.61 -21.97
C GLN A 470 10.51 -20.35 -20.61
N ALA A 471 9.43 -19.56 -20.55
CA ALA A 471 8.69 -19.36 -19.30
C ALA A 471 8.10 -20.67 -18.77
N TYR A 472 7.60 -21.56 -19.65
CA TYR A 472 7.15 -22.90 -19.27
C TYR A 472 8.27 -23.77 -18.72
N MET A 473 9.44 -23.75 -19.36
CA MET A 473 10.61 -24.49 -18.83
C MET A 473 11.03 -24.02 -17.44
N GLU A 474 10.93 -22.71 -17.13
CA GLU A 474 11.15 -22.23 -15.76
C GLU A 474 10.10 -22.75 -14.77
N ALA A 475 8.83 -22.74 -15.17
CA ALA A 475 7.73 -23.21 -14.33
C ALA A 475 7.82 -24.71 -14.05
N ASP A 476 8.14 -25.51 -15.06
CA ASP A 476 8.31 -26.96 -14.94
C ASP A 476 9.53 -27.28 -14.06
N PHE A 477 10.65 -26.57 -14.23
CA PHE A 477 11.80 -26.69 -13.35
C PHE A 477 11.43 -26.40 -11.89
N ILE A 478 10.63 -25.35 -11.63
CA ILE A 478 10.15 -25.02 -10.29
C ILE A 478 9.32 -26.17 -9.72
N MET A 479 8.40 -26.73 -10.49
CA MET A 479 7.52 -27.82 -10.05
C MET A 479 8.26 -29.13 -9.77
N GLU A 480 9.36 -29.38 -10.49
CA GLU A 480 10.17 -30.58 -10.32
C GLU A 480 11.19 -30.44 -9.17
N ASN A 481 11.73 -29.24 -8.95
CA ASN A 481 12.94 -29.07 -8.14
C ASN A 481 12.76 -28.13 -6.93
N CYS A 482 11.83 -27.18 -6.95
CA CYS A 482 11.78 -26.12 -5.93
C CYS A 482 10.72 -26.39 -4.84
N ASP A 483 10.72 -25.57 -3.78
CA ASP A 483 9.64 -25.53 -2.80
C ASP A 483 8.52 -24.57 -3.24
N TYR A 484 7.62 -25.02 -4.11
CA TYR A 484 6.70 -24.15 -4.86
C TYR A 484 5.26 -24.12 -4.34
N GLN A 485 4.96 -24.75 -3.19
CA GLN A 485 3.60 -24.95 -2.68
C GLN A 485 2.98 -23.65 -2.11
N ALA A 486 2.84 -22.64 -2.95
CA ALA A 486 2.30 -21.32 -2.63
C ALA A 486 1.31 -20.87 -3.72
N GLU A 487 0.21 -20.24 -3.30
CA GLU A 487 -0.77 -19.63 -4.20
C GLU A 487 -0.11 -18.73 -5.26
N ASP A 488 0.88 -17.94 -4.85
CA ASP A 488 1.54 -16.94 -5.69
C ASP A 488 2.26 -17.54 -6.90
N PHE A 489 2.91 -18.70 -6.73
CA PHE A 489 3.55 -19.41 -7.84
C PHE A 489 2.50 -19.87 -8.86
N PHE A 490 1.44 -20.54 -8.39
CA PHE A 490 0.36 -21.01 -9.28
C PHE A 490 -0.34 -19.86 -9.99
N CYS A 491 -0.55 -18.73 -9.32
CA CYS A 491 -1.08 -17.52 -9.93
C CYS A 491 -0.15 -17.00 -11.04
N GLU A 492 1.13 -16.81 -10.76
CA GLU A 492 2.07 -16.29 -11.76
C GLU A 492 2.23 -17.26 -12.95
N TYR A 493 2.22 -18.57 -12.71
CA TYR A 493 2.25 -19.58 -13.76
C TYR A 493 0.97 -19.54 -14.62
N ALA A 494 -0.21 -19.48 -13.99
CA ALA A 494 -1.46 -19.32 -14.72
C ALA A 494 -1.49 -18.04 -15.56
N VAL A 495 -0.88 -16.96 -15.07
CA VAL A 495 -0.75 -15.69 -15.82
C VAL A 495 0.15 -15.85 -17.05
N VAL A 496 1.13 -16.76 -17.07
CA VAL A 496 1.90 -17.09 -18.30
C VAL A 496 0.96 -17.62 -19.38
N PHE A 497 0.15 -18.63 -19.07
CA PHE A 497 -0.82 -19.18 -20.02
C PHE A 497 -1.88 -18.15 -20.43
N LEU A 498 -2.38 -17.34 -19.49
CA LEU A 498 -3.34 -16.29 -19.78
C LEU A 498 -2.74 -15.22 -20.71
N ALA A 499 -1.47 -14.85 -20.50
CA ALA A 499 -0.75 -13.94 -21.38
C ALA A 499 -0.51 -14.54 -22.77
N GLU A 500 -0.20 -15.83 -22.89
CA GLU A 500 -0.07 -16.50 -24.19
C GLU A 500 -1.41 -16.51 -24.94
N ALA A 501 -2.50 -16.88 -24.25
CA ALA A 501 -3.85 -16.89 -24.82
C ALA A 501 -4.22 -15.51 -25.38
N MET A 502 -4.04 -14.46 -24.57
CA MET A 502 -4.41 -13.10 -24.96
C MET A 502 -3.46 -12.49 -25.98
N THR A 503 -2.17 -12.86 -25.99
CA THR A 503 -1.22 -12.42 -27.02
C THR A 503 -1.52 -13.11 -28.34
N THR A 504 -1.82 -14.41 -28.33
CA THR A 504 -2.23 -15.17 -29.53
C THR A 504 -3.52 -14.60 -30.11
N LEU A 505 -4.53 -14.37 -29.27
CA LEU A 505 -5.78 -13.72 -29.69
C LEU A 505 -5.53 -12.35 -30.32
N ARG A 506 -4.67 -11.51 -29.71
CA ARG A 506 -4.34 -10.18 -30.24
C ARG A 506 -3.71 -10.25 -31.64
N ARG A 507 -2.82 -11.23 -31.86
CA ARG A 507 -2.14 -11.41 -33.15
C ARG A 507 -3.09 -11.94 -34.23
N LEU A 508 -3.98 -12.86 -33.88
CA LEU A 508 -5.05 -13.33 -34.78
C LEU A 508 -5.93 -12.15 -35.25
N ARG A 509 -6.40 -11.32 -34.31
CA ARG A 509 -7.24 -10.14 -34.58
C ARG A 509 -6.52 -9.03 -35.37
N ARG A 510 -5.19 -9.07 -35.41
CA ARG A 510 -4.39 -8.15 -36.22
C ARG A 510 -4.21 -8.64 -37.66
N GLY A 511 -4.50 -9.91 -37.94
CA GLY A 511 -4.20 -10.52 -39.24
C GLY A 511 -2.71 -10.78 -39.41
N GLU A 512 -1.97 -11.10 -38.34
CA GLU A 512 -0.54 -11.45 -38.44
C GLU A 512 -0.32 -12.88 -38.97
N VAL A 513 -1.40 -13.64 -39.19
CA VAL A 513 -1.40 -15.03 -39.66
C VAL A 513 -2.50 -15.21 -40.69
N ASP A 514 -2.14 -15.58 -41.92
CA ASP A 514 -3.07 -15.69 -43.04
C ASP A 514 -3.45 -17.15 -43.40
N ASP A 515 -2.72 -18.14 -42.88
CA ASP A 515 -2.98 -19.56 -43.15
C ASP A 515 -4.16 -20.07 -42.32
N HIS A 516 -5.24 -20.52 -42.99
CA HIS A 516 -6.46 -21.00 -42.34
C HIS A 516 -6.18 -22.19 -41.41
N HIS A 517 -5.31 -23.12 -41.78
CA HIS A 517 -5.00 -24.26 -40.92
C HIS A 517 -4.34 -23.78 -39.62
N ARG A 518 -3.32 -22.93 -39.75
CA ARG A 518 -2.64 -22.30 -38.61
C ARG A 518 -3.56 -21.44 -37.77
N ILE A 519 -4.51 -20.71 -38.35
CA ILE A 519 -5.51 -19.94 -37.59
C ILE A 519 -6.30 -20.88 -36.67
N GLN A 520 -6.79 -22.01 -37.18
CA GLN A 520 -7.53 -22.98 -36.36
C GLN A 520 -6.66 -23.58 -35.25
N THR A 521 -5.40 -23.93 -35.54
CA THR A 521 -4.45 -24.37 -34.52
C THR A 521 -4.25 -23.33 -33.41
N LEU A 522 -4.14 -22.05 -33.78
CA LEU A 522 -3.98 -20.97 -32.82
C LEU A 522 -5.25 -20.70 -32.01
N LYS A 523 -6.45 -20.83 -32.61
CA LYS A 523 -7.73 -20.79 -31.86
C LYS A 523 -7.77 -21.90 -30.81
N SER A 524 -7.43 -23.14 -31.17
CA SER A 524 -7.32 -24.26 -30.22
C SER A 524 -6.31 -23.95 -29.11
N ARG A 525 -5.14 -23.40 -29.46
CA ARG A 525 -4.10 -23.02 -28.50
C ARG A 525 -4.58 -21.99 -27.47
N VAL A 526 -5.39 -21.01 -27.89
CA VAL A 526 -6.01 -20.04 -26.96
C VAL A 526 -6.85 -20.77 -25.90
N PHE A 527 -7.71 -21.70 -26.31
CA PHE A 527 -8.55 -22.45 -25.39
C PHE A 527 -7.76 -23.40 -24.48
N GLU A 528 -6.72 -24.06 -25.01
CA GLU A 528 -5.80 -24.88 -24.21
C GLU A 528 -5.13 -24.05 -23.11
N CYS A 529 -4.60 -22.88 -23.45
CA CYS A 529 -3.98 -21.99 -22.49
C CYS A 529 -4.96 -21.54 -21.41
N LEU A 530 -6.19 -21.17 -21.78
CA LEU A 530 -7.23 -20.81 -20.80
C LEU A 530 -7.60 -21.98 -19.88
N GLN A 531 -7.65 -23.22 -20.40
CA GLN A 531 -7.88 -24.42 -19.60
C GLN A 531 -6.72 -24.72 -18.63
N GLN A 532 -5.48 -24.52 -19.06
CA GLN A 532 -4.31 -24.67 -18.18
C GLN A 532 -4.30 -23.60 -17.07
N ALA A 533 -4.60 -22.35 -17.42
CA ALA A 533 -4.76 -21.28 -16.43
C ALA A 533 -5.85 -21.62 -15.40
N ASP A 534 -7.02 -22.10 -15.84
CA ASP A 534 -8.12 -22.53 -14.95
C ASP A 534 -7.67 -23.64 -13.97
N THR A 535 -6.93 -24.62 -14.48
CA THR A 535 -6.40 -25.74 -13.68
C THR A 535 -5.41 -25.27 -12.62
N LEU A 536 -4.46 -24.41 -13.00
CA LEU A 536 -3.44 -23.87 -12.10
C LEU A 536 -4.06 -22.95 -11.03
N LEU A 537 -5.01 -22.10 -11.41
CA LEU A 537 -5.71 -21.21 -10.47
C LEU A 537 -6.57 -21.99 -9.48
N THR A 538 -7.20 -23.07 -9.94
CA THR A 538 -7.93 -23.99 -9.05
C THR A 538 -6.98 -24.63 -8.02
N ARG A 539 -5.77 -25.04 -8.43
CA ARG A 539 -4.73 -25.52 -7.50
C ARG A 539 -4.29 -24.43 -6.52
N GLY A 540 -4.08 -23.20 -7.00
CA GLY A 540 -3.73 -22.05 -6.17
C GLY A 540 -4.78 -21.80 -5.07
N MET A 541 -6.06 -21.86 -5.41
CA MET A 541 -7.16 -21.74 -4.44
C MET A 541 -7.18 -22.84 -3.37
N MET A 542 -6.66 -24.04 -3.66
CA MET A 542 -6.61 -25.13 -2.68
C MET A 542 -5.50 -24.97 -1.64
N LEU A 543 -4.51 -24.12 -1.92
CA LEU A 543 -3.36 -23.88 -1.04
C LEU A 543 -3.52 -22.63 -0.18
N SER A 544 -4.37 -21.68 -0.58
CA SER A 544 -4.62 -20.44 0.16
C SER A 544 -6.01 -20.46 0.81
N PRO A 545 -6.10 -20.29 2.14
CA PRO A 545 -7.37 -20.12 2.85
C PRO A 545 -8.32 -19.07 2.25
N THR A 546 -7.80 -17.97 1.69
CA THR A 546 -8.63 -16.90 1.12
C THR A 546 -8.71 -16.92 -0.40
N GLY A 547 -7.69 -17.49 -1.06
CA GLY A 547 -7.53 -17.61 -2.51
C GLY A 547 -7.64 -16.28 -3.23
N ILE A 548 -7.20 -15.16 -2.62
CA ILE A 548 -7.58 -13.82 -3.06
C ILE A 548 -7.21 -13.56 -4.53
N ARG A 549 -5.97 -13.86 -4.95
CA ARG A 549 -5.55 -13.63 -6.35
C ARG A 549 -6.13 -14.69 -7.25
N SER A 550 -6.03 -15.95 -6.83
CA SER A 550 -6.48 -17.09 -7.64
C SER A 550 -7.94 -16.99 -8.00
N ASN A 551 -8.78 -16.53 -7.06
CA ASN A 551 -10.21 -16.40 -7.26
C ASN A 551 -10.57 -15.33 -8.30
N TYR A 552 -9.96 -14.13 -8.22
CA TYR A 552 -10.18 -13.07 -9.21
C TYR A 552 -9.77 -13.53 -10.63
N LEU A 553 -8.58 -14.12 -10.74
CA LEU A 553 -8.08 -14.60 -12.03
C LEU A 553 -8.93 -15.77 -12.56
N LEU A 554 -9.45 -16.62 -11.69
CA LEU A 554 -10.28 -17.75 -12.10
C LEU A 554 -11.64 -17.29 -12.64
N TYR A 555 -12.29 -16.30 -12.01
CA TYR A 555 -13.45 -15.62 -12.59
C TYR A 555 -13.14 -15.08 -13.99
N THR A 556 -12.01 -14.39 -14.13
CA THR A 556 -11.56 -13.78 -15.39
C THR A 556 -11.40 -14.82 -16.49
N VAL A 557 -10.69 -15.93 -16.21
CA VAL A 557 -10.46 -17.02 -17.15
C VAL A 557 -11.78 -17.69 -17.56
N LYS A 558 -12.67 -17.98 -16.60
CA LYS A 558 -13.96 -18.63 -16.89
C LYS A 558 -14.85 -17.76 -17.78
N ILE A 559 -14.98 -16.47 -17.47
CA ILE A 559 -15.79 -15.54 -18.28
C ILE A 559 -15.18 -15.35 -19.66
N LEU A 560 -13.86 -15.17 -19.77
CA LEU A 560 -13.18 -15.00 -21.05
C LEU A 560 -13.36 -16.24 -21.93
N ARG A 561 -13.15 -17.44 -21.39
CA ARG A 561 -13.33 -18.69 -22.11
C ARG A 561 -14.77 -18.83 -22.61
N ASN A 562 -15.77 -18.59 -21.75
CA ASN A 562 -17.17 -18.67 -22.16
C ASN A 562 -17.49 -17.64 -23.26
N THR A 563 -16.99 -16.41 -23.12
CA THR A 563 -17.21 -15.34 -24.11
C THR A 563 -16.66 -15.73 -25.49
N LEU A 564 -15.44 -16.28 -25.55
CA LEU A 564 -14.82 -16.72 -26.81
C LEU A 564 -15.50 -17.96 -27.40
N LEU A 565 -16.05 -18.86 -26.58
CA LEU A 565 -16.81 -20.03 -27.06
C LEU A 565 -18.15 -19.63 -27.71
N GLN A 566 -18.79 -18.57 -27.20
CA GLN A 566 -20.09 -18.11 -27.69
C GLN A 566 -19.98 -17.23 -28.95
N ASP A 567 -18.80 -16.68 -29.25
CA ASP A 567 -18.61 -15.77 -30.38
C ASP A 567 -17.23 -15.92 -31.04
N ASP A 568 -17.19 -16.76 -32.07
CA ASP A 568 -15.97 -17.03 -32.86
C ASP A 568 -15.49 -15.80 -33.65
N THR A 569 -16.36 -14.81 -33.91
CA THR A 569 -15.96 -13.59 -34.64
C THR A 569 -14.97 -12.75 -33.85
N LEU A 570 -14.88 -12.93 -32.52
CA LEU A 570 -13.94 -12.23 -31.65
C LEU A 570 -12.46 -12.57 -31.94
N PHE A 571 -12.19 -13.66 -32.67
CA PHE A 571 -10.83 -14.00 -33.11
C PHE A 571 -10.35 -13.17 -34.31
N GLU A 572 -11.28 -12.52 -35.03
CA GLU A 572 -11.00 -11.79 -36.28
C GLU A 572 -11.31 -10.29 -36.12
N ASP A 573 -12.39 -9.96 -35.41
CA ASP A 573 -12.86 -8.59 -35.23
C ASP A 573 -11.94 -7.78 -34.30
N ARG A 574 -11.76 -6.49 -34.58
CA ARG A 574 -11.00 -5.54 -33.74
C ARG A 574 -11.86 -4.80 -32.70
N ARG A 575 -13.16 -5.10 -32.59
CA ARG A 575 -14.06 -4.53 -31.57
C ARG A 575 -13.72 -4.93 -30.14
N THR A 576 -14.10 -4.14 -29.14
CA THR A 576 -13.92 -4.52 -27.72
C THR A 576 -14.55 -5.89 -27.44
N ILE A 577 -13.90 -6.74 -26.63
CA ILE A 577 -14.49 -8.01 -26.22
C ILE A 577 -15.70 -7.70 -25.34
N ASP A 578 -16.88 -7.94 -25.90
CA ASP A 578 -18.19 -7.75 -25.29
C ASP A 578 -18.93 -9.08 -25.15
N VAL A 579 -19.91 -9.12 -24.26
CA VAL A 579 -20.63 -10.35 -23.94
C VAL A 579 -22.08 -10.05 -23.59
N ARG A 580 -22.94 -11.05 -23.75
CA ARG A 580 -24.34 -10.94 -23.30
C ARG A 580 -24.40 -11.00 -21.77
N PRO A 581 -25.21 -10.15 -21.11
CA PRO A 581 -25.32 -10.16 -19.65
C PRO A 581 -25.71 -11.51 -19.04
N CYS A 582 -26.50 -12.33 -19.74
CA CYS A 582 -26.89 -13.66 -19.28
C CYS A 582 -25.71 -14.63 -19.19
N ASP A 583 -24.79 -14.61 -20.17
CA ASP A 583 -23.64 -15.52 -20.23
C ASP A 583 -22.65 -15.27 -19.07
N ILE A 584 -22.48 -13.99 -18.67
CA ILE A 584 -21.71 -13.65 -17.47
C ILE A 584 -22.42 -14.12 -16.22
N ARG A 585 -23.70 -13.75 -16.06
CA ARG A 585 -24.45 -14.03 -14.82
C ARG A 585 -24.46 -15.52 -14.53
N GLN A 586 -24.63 -16.37 -15.54
CA GLN A 586 -24.55 -17.82 -15.37
C GLN A 586 -23.17 -18.26 -14.89
N THR A 587 -22.11 -17.86 -15.60
CA THR A 587 -20.72 -18.22 -15.26
C THR A 587 -20.34 -17.79 -13.85
N VAL A 588 -20.73 -16.57 -13.47
CA VAL A 588 -20.48 -15.99 -12.14
C VAL A 588 -21.26 -16.73 -11.07
N THR A 589 -22.54 -17.01 -11.30
CA THR A 589 -23.42 -17.72 -10.37
C THR A 589 -22.93 -19.14 -10.10
N ASP A 590 -22.56 -19.88 -11.15
CA ASP A 590 -22.05 -21.25 -11.01
C ASP A 590 -20.77 -21.28 -10.17
N PHE A 591 -19.88 -20.30 -10.38
CA PHE A 591 -18.68 -20.19 -9.57
C PHE A 591 -18.96 -19.72 -8.14
N GLN A 592 -19.96 -18.86 -7.91
CA GLN A 592 -20.39 -18.46 -6.55
C GLN A 592 -20.98 -19.64 -5.75
N TRP A 593 -21.67 -20.56 -6.42
CA TRP A 593 -22.07 -21.85 -5.84
C TRP A 593 -20.85 -22.71 -5.50
N GLN A 594 -19.89 -22.84 -6.42
CA GLN A 594 -18.64 -23.59 -6.19
C GLN A 594 -17.86 -23.04 -4.99
N MET A 595 -17.83 -21.71 -4.81
CA MET A 595 -17.16 -21.04 -3.69
C MET A 595 -17.93 -21.12 -2.37
N GLY A 596 -19.17 -21.63 -2.37
CA GLY A 596 -20.02 -21.68 -1.19
C GLY A 596 -20.55 -20.31 -0.73
N TYR A 597 -20.53 -19.29 -1.60
CA TYR A 597 -21.14 -17.98 -1.33
C TYR A 597 -22.65 -18.08 -1.34
N PHE A 598 -23.17 -18.92 -2.24
CA PHE A 598 -24.57 -19.32 -2.28
C PHE A 598 -24.77 -20.60 -1.49
N ARG A 599 -25.88 -20.64 -0.75
CA ARG A 599 -26.28 -21.77 0.08
C ARG A 599 -27.74 -22.11 -0.19
N GLY A 600 -28.05 -23.41 -0.22
CA GLY A 600 -29.42 -23.88 -0.36
C GLY A 600 -30.29 -23.36 0.80
N GLY A 601 -31.50 -22.89 0.48
CA GLY A 601 -32.45 -22.37 1.47
C GLY A 601 -32.23 -20.91 1.92
N ALA A 602 -31.17 -20.24 1.47
CA ALA A 602 -30.97 -18.81 1.70
C ALA A 602 -31.70 -17.97 0.63
N THR A 603 -32.14 -16.76 1.01
CA THR A 603 -32.82 -15.84 0.09
C THR A 603 -31.81 -15.16 -0.85
N GLU A 604 -32.29 -14.58 -1.95
CA GLU A 604 -31.45 -13.80 -2.87
C GLU A 604 -30.76 -12.61 -2.16
N GLU A 605 -31.43 -12.00 -1.19
CA GLU A 605 -30.88 -10.92 -0.38
C GLU A 605 -29.76 -11.42 0.56
N ASP A 606 -29.89 -12.61 1.13
CA ASP A 606 -28.82 -13.23 1.93
C ASP A 606 -27.60 -13.56 1.08
N HIS A 607 -27.83 -14.10 -0.12
CA HIS A 607 -26.80 -14.36 -1.12
C HIS A 607 -26.07 -13.08 -1.52
N ARG A 608 -26.81 -12.00 -1.79
CA ARG A 608 -26.24 -10.68 -2.11
C ARG A 608 -25.39 -10.14 -0.97
N ARG A 609 -25.88 -10.21 0.27
CA ARG A 609 -25.15 -9.77 1.47
C ARG A 609 -23.89 -10.60 1.71
N SER A 610 -23.95 -11.90 1.45
CA SER A 610 -22.81 -12.82 1.54
C SER A 610 -21.71 -12.40 0.55
N ILE A 611 -22.04 -12.17 -0.72
CA ILE A 611 -21.06 -11.70 -1.73
C ILE A 611 -20.49 -10.35 -1.31
N GLU A 612 -21.33 -9.41 -0.91
CA GLU A 612 -20.92 -8.07 -0.51
C GLU A 612 -19.90 -8.11 0.65
N THR A 613 -20.16 -8.96 1.63
CA THR A 613 -19.29 -9.17 2.79
C THR A 613 -17.96 -9.79 2.36
N ASN A 614 -18.00 -10.83 1.52
CA ASN A 614 -16.80 -11.51 1.04
C ASN A 614 -15.90 -10.58 0.21
N PHE A 615 -16.47 -9.76 -0.67
CA PHE A 615 -15.70 -8.81 -1.48
C PHE A 615 -15.05 -7.75 -0.60
N ARG A 616 -15.79 -7.16 0.35
CA ARG A 616 -15.22 -6.19 1.30
C ARG A 616 -14.09 -6.79 2.14
N LEU A 617 -14.27 -8.01 2.66
CA LEU A 617 -13.26 -8.69 3.46
C LEU A 617 -11.98 -8.96 2.66
N ARG A 618 -12.11 -9.30 1.38
CA ARG A 618 -10.97 -9.51 0.48
C ARG A 618 -10.28 -8.20 0.13
N ASP A 619 -11.02 -7.15 -0.17
CA ASP A 619 -10.46 -5.82 -0.44
C ASP A 619 -9.59 -5.34 0.73
N ILE A 620 -10.10 -5.48 1.96
CA ILE A 620 -9.36 -5.14 3.19
C ILE A 620 -8.17 -6.07 3.38
N SER A 621 -8.38 -7.39 3.37
CA SER A 621 -7.31 -8.35 3.68
C SER A 621 -6.16 -8.30 2.67
N HIS A 622 -6.46 -8.14 1.38
CA HIS A 622 -5.44 -8.02 0.35
C HIS A 622 -4.72 -6.68 0.41
N GLY A 623 -5.46 -5.58 0.58
CA GLY A 623 -4.89 -4.25 0.74
C GLY A 623 -3.98 -4.15 1.97
N GLU A 624 -4.32 -4.86 3.05
CA GLU A 624 -3.48 -4.98 4.23
C GLU A 624 -2.25 -5.86 3.98
N ALA A 625 -2.31 -6.92 3.17
CA ALA A 625 -1.15 -7.78 2.91
C ALA A 625 -0.09 -7.17 1.97
N ILE A 626 -0.40 -6.08 1.25
CA ILE A 626 0.49 -5.49 0.24
C ILE A 626 1.07 -4.16 0.74
N SER A 627 2.40 -4.11 0.80
CA SER A 627 3.15 -2.86 1.01
C SER A 627 3.66 -2.23 -0.28
N LEU A 628 3.76 -3.01 -1.37
CA LEU A 628 4.30 -2.56 -2.66
C LEU A 628 3.39 -1.54 -3.36
N GLN A 629 3.82 -0.27 -3.42
CA GLN A 629 2.98 0.79 -4.00
C GLN A 629 2.74 0.61 -5.51
N ALA A 630 3.66 0.00 -6.25
CA ALA A 630 3.52 -0.22 -7.68
C ALA A 630 2.53 -1.34 -8.07
N TYR A 631 2.04 -2.13 -7.10
CA TYR A 631 1.00 -3.15 -7.31
C TYR A 631 -0.37 -2.75 -6.76
N ARG A 632 -0.43 -1.86 -5.75
CA ARG A 632 -1.68 -1.38 -5.16
C ARG A 632 -2.69 -0.77 -6.16
N PRO A 633 -2.28 0.00 -7.19
CA PRO A 633 -3.23 0.48 -8.21
C PRO A 633 -4.00 -0.66 -8.87
N THR A 634 -3.32 -1.78 -9.12
CA THR A 634 -3.92 -2.95 -9.77
C THR A 634 -4.91 -3.65 -8.85
N THR A 635 -4.67 -3.73 -7.55
CA THR A 635 -5.66 -4.33 -6.64
C THR A 635 -6.94 -3.52 -6.57
N PHE A 636 -6.84 -2.18 -6.61
CA PHE A 636 -8.01 -1.30 -6.71
C PHE A 636 -8.75 -1.48 -8.05
N PHE A 637 -8.02 -1.67 -9.16
CA PHE A 637 -8.64 -2.02 -10.44
C PHE A 637 -9.34 -3.39 -10.40
N CYS A 638 -8.71 -4.42 -9.83
CA CYS A 638 -9.31 -5.74 -9.69
C CYS A 638 -10.55 -5.71 -8.78
N ALA A 639 -10.54 -4.91 -7.70
CA ALA A 639 -11.72 -4.66 -6.88
C ALA A 639 -12.82 -3.98 -7.70
N ALA A 640 -12.49 -2.95 -8.47
CA ALA A 640 -13.43 -2.29 -9.38
C ALA A 640 -14.08 -3.28 -10.37
N VAL A 641 -13.30 -4.20 -10.94
CA VAL A 641 -13.80 -5.29 -11.80
C VAL A 641 -14.70 -6.23 -11.02
N ALA A 642 -14.31 -6.65 -9.81
CA ALA A 642 -15.15 -7.55 -9.00
C ALA A 642 -16.52 -6.92 -8.73
N TRP A 643 -16.56 -5.66 -8.32
CA TRP A 643 -17.80 -4.93 -8.06
C TRP A 643 -18.62 -4.64 -9.33
N TRP A 644 -17.99 -4.49 -10.50
CA TRP A 644 -18.69 -4.11 -11.73
C TRP A 644 -19.08 -5.30 -12.62
N ASP A 645 -18.14 -6.20 -12.90
CA ASP A 645 -18.31 -7.32 -13.82
C ASP A 645 -18.77 -8.61 -13.12
N LEU A 646 -18.39 -8.81 -11.84
CA LEU A 646 -18.63 -10.06 -11.10
C LEU A 646 -19.75 -9.96 -10.06
N PHE A 647 -20.19 -8.75 -9.73
CA PHE A 647 -21.27 -8.56 -8.77
C PHE A 647 -22.63 -8.77 -9.46
N PRO A 648 -23.58 -9.51 -8.85
CA PRO A 648 -24.82 -9.92 -9.55
C PRO A 648 -25.70 -8.76 -10.02
N VAL A 649 -25.67 -7.61 -9.32
CA VAL A 649 -26.55 -6.46 -9.59
C VAL A 649 -25.76 -5.15 -9.65
N ARG A 650 -25.85 -4.43 -10.77
CA ARG A 650 -25.27 -3.09 -10.88
C ARG A 650 -26.27 -2.04 -10.41
N THR A 651 -25.96 -1.35 -9.32
CA THR A 651 -26.75 -0.22 -8.81
C THR A 651 -25.97 1.10 -8.94
N PRO A 652 -26.63 2.28 -8.83
CA PRO A 652 -25.93 3.56 -8.78
C PRO A 652 -24.89 3.64 -7.65
N GLU A 653 -25.13 3.00 -6.51
CA GLU A 653 -24.16 2.89 -5.41
C GLU A 653 -22.94 2.07 -5.82
N THR A 654 -23.16 0.94 -6.51
CA THR A 654 -22.07 0.13 -7.08
C THR A 654 -21.27 0.95 -8.09
N ALA A 655 -21.92 1.70 -8.99
CA ALA A 655 -21.26 2.57 -9.95
C ALA A 655 -20.37 3.64 -9.27
N LYS A 656 -20.91 4.34 -8.26
CA LYS A 656 -20.16 5.32 -7.46
C LYS A 656 -18.94 4.69 -6.77
N ARG A 657 -19.11 3.50 -6.20
CA ARG A 657 -18.02 2.74 -5.55
C ARG A 657 -16.93 2.37 -6.55
N VAL A 658 -17.30 1.81 -7.71
CA VAL A 658 -16.35 1.42 -8.76
C VAL A 658 -15.58 2.63 -9.28
N ILE A 659 -16.26 3.77 -9.53
CA ILE A 659 -15.60 5.01 -9.93
C ILE A 659 -14.61 5.49 -8.85
N SER A 660 -14.96 5.37 -7.58
CA SER A 660 -14.05 5.71 -6.47
C SER A 660 -12.79 4.86 -6.48
N PHE A 661 -12.92 3.54 -6.67
CA PHE A 661 -11.77 2.64 -6.82
C PHE A 661 -10.89 3.01 -8.01
N LEU A 662 -11.48 3.26 -9.18
CA LEU A 662 -10.73 3.65 -10.38
C LEU A 662 -10.00 5.00 -10.22
N ARG A 663 -10.62 5.99 -9.56
CA ARG A 663 -9.98 7.28 -9.24
C ARG A 663 -8.81 7.11 -8.29
N SER A 664 -8.98 6.26 -7.27
CA SER A 664 -7.94 5.95 -6.29
C SER A 664 -6.76 5.23 -6.94
N ALA A 665 -7.05 4.24 -7.80
CA ALA A 665 -6.04 3.54 -8.59
C ALA A 665 -5.25 4.51 -9.49
N ALA A 666 -5.93 5.44 -10.16
CA ALA A 666 -5.29 6.45 -10.99
C ALA A 666 -4.41 7.42 -10.17
N ALA A 667 -4.85 7.83 -8.97
CA ALA A 667 -4.07 8.68 -8.09
C ALA A 667 -2.78 7.99 -7.63
N MET A 668 -2.89 6.75 -7.15
CA MET A 668 -1.73 5.94 -6.72
C MET A 668 -0.74 5.70 -7.88
N ALA A 669 -1.25 5.42 -9.10
CA ALA A 669 -0.39 5.20 -10.26
C ALA A 669 0.45 6.46 -10.62
N ARG A 670 -0.09 7.67 -10.44
CA ARG A 670 0.66 8.92 -10.70
C ARG A 670 1.86 9.10 -9.78
N GLU A 671 1.79 8.60 -8.54
CA GLU A 671 2.93 8.64 -7.62
C GLU A 671 4.09 7.78 -8.13
N MET A 672 3.80 6.68 -8.84
CA MET A 672 4.83 5.82 -9.41
C MET A 672 5.52 6.45 -10.62
N GLU A 673 4.83 7.32 -11.36
CA GLU A 673 5.41 8.08 -12.48
C GLU A 673 6.58 8.95 -12.00
N ALA A 674 6.47 9.54 -10.80
CA ALA A 674 7.53 10.37 -10.21
C ALA A 674 8.80 9.58 -9.86
N MET A 675 8.69 8.27 -9.66
CA MET A 675 9.82 7.37 -9.37
C MET A 675 10.30 6.59 -10.59
N ASP A 676 9.75 6.89 -11.78
CA ASP A 676 10.01 6.17 -13.02
C ASP A 676 9.78 4.66 -12.90
N LEU A 677 8.67 4.30 -12.24
CA LEU A 677 8.24 2.93 -12.02
C LEU A 677 6.98 2.60 -12.83
N CYS A 678 6.97 1.42 -13.43
CA CYS A 678 5.80 0.84 -14.07
C CYS A 678 4.82 0.25 -13.04
N ILE A 679 3.63 -0.08 -13.51
CA ILE A 679 2.58 -0.74 -12.73
C ILE A 679 2.45 -2.17 -13.21
N TYR A 680 2.45 -3.12 -12.26
CA TYR A 680 2.10 -4.51 -12.54
C TYR A 680 0.59 -4.63 -12.76
N SER A 681 0.12 -4.64 -14.00
CA SER A 681 -1.26 -4.39 -14.37
C SER A 681 -2.01 -5.62 -14.87
N PHE A 682 -3.30 -5.68 -14.54
CA PHE A 682 -4.29 -6.61 -15.13
C PHE A 682 -5.32 -5.90 -16.03
N THR A 683 -5.06 -4.66 -16.44
CA THR A 683 -6.05 -3.84 -17.18
C THR A 683 -6.40 -4.35 -18.57
N ARG A 684 -5.60 -5.26 -19.13
CA ARG A 684 -5.84 -5.97 -20.41
C ARG A 684 -6.12 -7.47 -20.21
N THR A 685 -6.65 -7.85 -19.06
CA THR A 685 -7.05 -9.23 -18.69
C THR A 685 -5.90 -10.18 -18.30
N TYR A 686 -4.63 -9.83 -18.54
CA TYR A 686 -3.45 -10.60 -18.14
C TYR A 686 -2.41 -9.71 -17.44
N GLY A 687 -1.46 -10.32 -16.73
CA GLY A 687 -0.45 -9.61 -15.94
C GLY A 687 0.72 -9.12 -16.77
N GLU A 688 0.87 -7.81 -16.91
CA GLU A 688 1.94 -7.15 -17.67
C GLU A 688 2.49 -5.91 -16.95
N MET A 689 3.69 -5.48 -17.32
CA MET A 689 4.26 -4.20 -16.88
C MET A 689 3.90 -3.09 -17.85
N ILE A 690 3.07 -2.14 -17.41
CA ILE A 690 2.73 -0.94 -18.20
C ILE A 690 3.16 0.33 -17.48
N THR A 691 3.39 1.39 -18.22
CA THR A 691 3.74 2.69 -17.63
C THR A 691 2.60 3.23 -16.78
N ALA A 692 2.93 4.02 -15.76
CA ALA A 692 1.95 4.71 -14.93
C ALA A 692 0.96 5.54 -15.76
N ARG A 693 1.46 6.25 -16.78
CA ARG A 693 0.64 7.03 -17.71
C ARG A 693 -0.38 6.17 -18.46
N GLU A 694 0.04 5.02 -18.98
CA GLU A 694 -0.85 4.10 -19.69
C GLU A 694 -1.91 3.53 -18.75
N PHE A 695 -1.52 3.16 -17.52
CA PHE A 695 -2.44 2.69 -16.51
C PHE A 695 -3.52 3.75 -16.17
N VAL A 696 -3.12 5.01 -15.97
CA VAL A 696 -4.05 6.12 -15.71
C VAL A 696 -5.02 6.31 -16.86
N ARG A 697 -4.54 6.19 -18.11
CA ARG A 697 -5.41 6.26 -19.31
C ARG A 697 -6.48 5.16 -19.29
N HIS A 698 -6.10 3.94 -18.93
CA HIS A 698 -7.04 2.82 -18.78
C HIS A 698 -8.11 3.08 -17.70
N MET A 699 -7.72 3.66 -16.56
CA MET A 699 -8.68 4.01 -15.49
C MET A 699 -9.71 5.04 -15.98
N HIS A 700 -9.26 6.09 -16.68
CA HIS A 700 -10.17 7.10 -17.23
C HIS A 700 -11.13 6.51 -18.28
N LYS A 701 -10.68 5.56 -19.11
CA LYS A 701 -11.54 4.84 -20.06
C LYS A 701 -12.63 4.05 -19.32
N GLY A 702 -12.26 3.37 -18.22
CA GLY A 702 -13.20 2.67 -17.34
C GLY A 702 -14.24 3.60 -16.71
N ILE A 703 -13.80 4.74 -16.16
CA ILE A 703 -14.70 5.75 -15.58
C ILE A 703 -15.70 6.26 -16.62
N ALA A 704 -15.23 6.60 -17.83
CA ALA A 704 -16.09 7.07 -18.91
C ALA A 704 -17.14 6.02 -19.32
N MET A 705 -16.75 4.75 -19.42
CA MET A 705 -17.66 3.64 -19.70
C MET A 705 -18.76 3.52 -18.64
N ILE A 706 -18.40 3.55 -17.36
CA ILE A 706 -19.34 3.40 -16.25
C ILE A 706 -20.28 4.61 -16.16
N SER A 707 -19.76 5.83 -16.29
CA SER A 707 -20.58 7.04 -16.24
C SER A 707 -21.59 7.11 -17.37
N ALA A 708 -21.24 6.64 -18.57
CA ALA A 708 -22.19 6.57 -19.70
C ALA A 708 -23.32 5.56 -19.43
N GLN A 709 -23.04 4.45 -18.76
CA GLN A 709 -24.05 3.44 -18.41
C GLN A 709 -24.93 3.89 -17.22
N ASP A 710 -24.36 4.60 -16.25
CA ASP A 710 -25.09 5.12 -15.08
C ASP A 710 -26.03 6.31 -15.42
N ALA A 711 -25.63 7.17 -16.36
CA ALA A 711 -26.48 8.25 -16.86
C ALA A 711 -27.77 7.72 -17.52
N ASN A 712 -27.69 6.58 -18.21
CA ASN A 712 -28.86 5.89 -18.77
C ASN A 712 -29.77 5.28 -17.70
N HIS A 713 -29.24 4.96 -16.51
CA HIS A 713 -30.01 4.46 -15.37
C HIS A 713 -30.68 5.57 -14.56
N SER A 714 -29.98 6.68 -14.32
CA SER A 714 -30.47 7.81 -13.53
C SER A 714 -31.69 8.52 -14.17
N ALA A 715 -31.90 8.35 -15.48
CA ALA A 715 -33.07 8.85 -16.19
C ALA A 715 -34.40 8.10 -15.86
N ARG A 716 -34.36 7.01 -15.07
CA ARG A 716 -35.52 6.13 -14.80
C ARG A 716 -36.25 6.32 -13.45
N GLY A 717 -35.96 7.39 -12.69
CA GLY A 717 -36.70 7.74 -11.46
C GLY A 717 -36.19 7.03 -10.19
N SER A 718 -36.29 7.71 -9.04
CA SER A 718 -35.48 7.49 -7.83
C SER A 718 -36.11 6.65 -6.71
N ASP A 719 -37.27 6.01 -6.91
CA ASP A 719 -38.09 5.49 -5.80
C ASP A 719 -38.32 3.96 -5.78
N GLN A 720 -37.54 3.20 -6.54
CA GLN A 720 -37.57 1.73 -6.50
C GLN A 720 -36.16 1.18 -6.52
N THR A 721 -35.91 0.08 -5.78
CA THR A 721 -34.73 -0.78 -5.93
C THR A 721 -34.41 -0.91 -7.41
N ALA A 722 -33.27 -0.36 -7.84
CA ALA A 722 -32.95 -0.21 -9.25
C ALA A 722 -33.15 -1.56 -9.98
N PRO A 723 -34.01 -1.63 -11.01
CA PRO A 723 -34.23 -2.88 -11.72
C PRO A 723 -32.92 -3.36 -12.35
N PRO A 724 -32.71 -4.69 -12.45
CA PRO A 724 -31.53 -5.24 -13.11
C PRO A 724 -31.40 -4.66 -14.53
N LEU A 725 -30.16 -4.55 -15.01
CA LEU A 725 -29.83 -4.06 -16.36
C LEU A 725 -30.76 -4.70 -17.43
N PRO A 726 -31.24 -3.94 -18.42
CA PRO A 726 -32.03 -4.51 -19.51
C PRO A 726 -31.22 -5.60 -20.22
N GLU A 727 -31.82 -6.79 -20.34
CA GLU A 727 -31.16 -8.00 -20.86
C GLU A 727 -30.94 -7.99 -22.39
N GLY A 728 -31.19 -6.84 -23.05
CA GLY A 728 -31.03 -6.67 -24.49
C GLY A 728 -29.69 -6.04 -24.85
N GLY A 729 -28.84 -6.79 -25.57
CA GLY A 729 -27.59 -6.30 -26.18
C GLY A 729 -26.32 -6.89 -25.56
N ARG A 730 -25.18 -6.64 -26.21
CA ARG A 730 -23.84 -7.01 -25.70
C ARG A 730 -23.29 -5.85 -24.90
N ILE A 731 -22.64 -6.14 -23.78
CA ILE A 731 -22.04 -5.14 -22.89
C ILE A 731 -20.51 -5.27 -22.88
N PRO A 732 -19.77 -4.15 -22.89
CA PRO A 732 -18.34 -4.17 -22.64
C PRO A 732 -18.09 -4.48 -21.16
N LEU A 733 -16.99 -5.18 -20.88
CA LEU A 733 -16.56 -5.50 -19.52
C LEU A 733 -15.39 -4.63 -19.12
N LEU A 734 -15.34 -4.23 -17.85
CA LEU A 734 -14.22 -3.45 -17.33
C LEU A 734 -12.91 -4.24 -17.45
N MET A 735 -12.95 -5.56 -17.24
CA MET A 735 -11.77 -6.42 -17.32
C MET A 735 -11.18 -6.57 -18.73
N THR A 736 -11.99 -6.44 -19.79
CA THR A 736 -11.55 -6.56 -21.20
C THR A 736 -11.48 -5.22 -21.93
N LEU A 737 -11.89 -4.13 -21.29
CA LEU A 737 -12.07 -2.82 -21.93
C LEU A 737 -10.81 -2.28 -22.62
N ASN A 738 -9.63 -2.59 -22.08
CA ASN A 738 -8.35 -2.06 -22.57
C ASN A 738 -7.54 -3.07 -23.39
N PHE A 739 -8.09 -4.27 -23.63
CA PHE A 739 -7.56 -5.20 -24.62
C PHE A 739 -7.86 -4.68 -26.04
#